data_AF-A0A8E4G3X5-F1
#
_entry.id   AF-A0A8E4G3X5-F1
#
_cell.length_a   1.000
_cell.length_b   1.000
_cell.length_c   1.000
_cell.angle_alpha   90.00
_cell.angle_beta   90.00
_cell.angle_gamma   90.00
#
_symmetry.space_group_name_H-M   'P 1'
#
loop_
_entity.id
_entity.type
_entity.pdbx_description
1 polymer ?
#
loop_
_entity_poly.entity_id
_entity_poly.type
_entity_poly.pdbx_seq_one_letter_code
_entity_poly.pdbx_strand_id
1 'polypeptide(L)'
;MNREKVLALRTCTNNMSDHCGLIWPQSGSVECRHWQPTIKQENGLTGLLWGQGTNAHLNMHADAHWVVCMVDTADIIWLGEEGMIKFPRAEVVYAGNRAGAMQCIAAGIAQHTPPQPEPPAVVAADFIPKAAQAQFTAPAVDSGAPSTAPHPVAASGIDPQAAQPSNAILRTREIATYGSTLTGADQSQLIAGYGSTETAGDGSELIAGYGSTGVAGSDSTIVAGYGSSQTAGGGSTLTAGYGSTQTARHGSDLTAGYGSTETAGADSSLIAGYGSTQTSGGDSSLTAGYGSTQTAQNGSDLTAGYGSTSTAGTDSSLIAGYGSTQTSGGESSLTAGYGSTQTAQDGSDLTAGYGSTGTAGADSSLIAGYGSTQTSGNDSSLTAGYGSTQTARTGSDLTAGYGSTSTAGADSTLIAGYGSTQTSGGESSLTAGYGSTQTARKGSDLTAGYGSTATAGADSTLIAGYGSSQTAGGDSTLTAGYGSTLIAQDNSSLTAGYGSTETAGQDSSLIAGYGSSLTSGVRSYLTAGYGSNQIASYGSSLIAGHESTQIAGHRSMLIAGKLSSQTAGSRSTLIAGMGSVQTAGDRSKLIAGADSTQIAGDRSKLLAGSNSFLTAGDRSRLTAGDDCTLMAGDRSKLTAGKNSILTAGANSRLIGSLGSTLTGGEDSVLIFRCWDGKRYTNIIAKTGEEGVEADTAYQVDEDKNVVEKFDDPFDTIATIVLEQGSGPASAGDHAAVTHLPN
;
A
#
# COMPACT_ATOMS: atom_id res chain seq x y z
N MET A 1 18.97 -10.00 73.49
CA MET A 1 17.69 -10.17 72.77
C MET A 1 18.02 -10.28 71.30
N ASN A 2 17.61 -11.34 70.62
CA ASN A 2 17.57 -11.28 69.15
C ASN A 2 16.48 -10.27 68.78
N ARG A 3 16.80 -9.34 67.87
CA ARG A 3 15.78 -8.58 67.17
C ARG A 3 15.41 -9.40 65.94
N GLU A 4 14.12 -9.61 65.73
CA GLU A 4 13.64 -10.17 64.48
C GLU A 4 13.86 -9.13 63.38
N LYS A 5 14.28 -9.59 62.21
CA LYS A 5 14.59 -8.74 61.06
C LYS A 5 13.73 -9.16 59.87
N VAL A 6 13.21 -8.19 59.14
CA VAL A 6 12.38 -8.39 57.94
C VAL A 6 13.01 -7.66 56.75
N LEU A 7 12.69 -8.09 55.53
CA LEU A 7 13.12 -7.39 54.32
C LEU A 7 12.11 -6.31 53.92
N ALA A 8 12.61 -5.14 53.57
CA ALA A 8 11.88 -4.05 52.95
C ALA A 8 12.43 -3.81 51.54
N LEU A 9 11.55 -3.60 50.57
CA LEU A 9 11.87 -3.31 49.19
C LEU A 9 11.62 -1.83 48.89
N ARG A 10 12.57 -1.16 48.24
CA ARG A 10 12.37 0.19 47.71
C ARG A 10 13.07 0.38 46.37
N THR A 11 12.83 1.54 45.76
CA THR A 11 13.62 2.01 44.62
C THR A 11 14.38 3.28 44.99
N CYS A 12 15.50 3.50 44.31
CA CYS A 12 16.25 4.76 44.26
C CYS A 12 16.45 5.15 42.79
N THR A 13 16.86 6.38 42.53
CA THR A 13 17.30 6.80 41.19
C THR A 13 18.69 6.20 40.85
N ASN A 14 19.15 6.37 39.62
CA ASN A 14 20.41 5.82 39.12
C ASN A 14 21.65 6.21 39.97
N ASN A 15 21.68 7.42 40.56
CA ASN A 15 22.76 7.85 41.47
C ASN A 15 22.59 7.36 42.93
N MET A 16 21.70 6.37 43.16
CA MET A 16 21.27 5.85 44.47
C MET A 16 20.57 6.86 45.40
N SER A 17 20.18 8.06 44.93
CA SER A 17 19.38 8.98 45.74
C SER A 17 17.90 8.62 45.76
N ASP A 18 17.26 8.83 46.92
CA ASP A 18 15.80 8.77 47.04
C ASP A 18 15.10 10.13 46.84
N HIS A 19 13.77 10.11 46.91
CA HIS A 19 12.90 11.28 46.74
C HIS A 19 13.12 12.38 47.80
N CYS A 20 13.87 12.09 48.88
CA CYS A 20 14.26 13.06 49.91
C CYS A 20 15.72 13.55 49.74
N GLY A 21 16.41 13.13 48.68
CA GLY A 21 17.81 13.48 48.40
C GLY A 21 18.83 12.68 49.23
N LEU A 22 18.41 11.65 49.98
CA LEU A 22 19.35 10.78 50.70
C LEU A 22 19.96 9.78 49.71
N ILE A 23 21.29 9.75 49.61
CA ILE A 23 22.02 8.76 48.81
C ILE A 23 22.16 7.47 49.65
N TRP A 24 21.64 6.37 49.13
CA TRP A 24 21.70 5.05 49.76
C TRP A 24 23.01 4.31 49.40
N PRO A 25 23.62 3.56 50.32
CA PRO A 25 24.78 2.73 49.99
C PRO A 25 24.35 1.53 49.14
N GLN A 26 25.24 1.04 48.27
CA GLN A 26 24.99 -0.19 47.50
C GLN A 26 24.94 -1.46 48.38
N SER A 27 25.57 -1.41 49.57
CA SER A 27 25.54 -2.45 50.60
C SER A 27 25.88 -1.86 51.98
N GLY A 28 25.27 -2.36 53.05
CA GLY A 28 25.59 -1.95 54.44
C GLY A 28 24.60 -0.96 55.07
N SER A 29 24.97 -0.37 56.20
CA SER A 29 24.06 0.39 57.06
C SER A 29 23.67 1.77 56.51
N VAL A 30 22.38 2.10 56.63
CA VAL A 30 21.78 3.40 56.29
C VAL A 30 20.85 3.86 57.43
N GLU A 31 20.86 5.15 57.76
CA GLU A 31 20.13 5.72 58.91
C GLU A 31 19.62 7.14 58.61
N CYS A 32 18.38 7.42 59.02
CA CYS A 32 17.76 8.74 58.87
C CYS A 32 18.15 9.67 60.03
N ARG A 33 19.04 10.63 59.74
CA ARG A 33 19.56 11.61 60.71
C ARG A 33 18.50 12.52 61.37
N HIS A 34 17.29 12.56 60.81
CA HIS A 34 16.18 13.41 61.28
C HIS A 34 14.94 12.60 61.68
N TRP A 35 15.11 11.32 62.05
CA TRP A 35 14.02 10.41 62.41
C TRP A 35 12.97 11.02 63.35
N GLN A 36 11.70 10.91 62.96
CA GLN A 36 10.56 11.18 63.83
C GLN A 36 9.60 9.98 63.83
N PRO A 37 9.24 9.42 65.00
CA PRO A 37 8.35 8.26 65.11
C PRO A 37 6.88 8.66 64.93
N THR A 38 6.53 9.06 63.71
CA THR A 38 5.21 9.54 63.29
C THR A 38 4.71 8.76 62.09
N ILE A 39 3.38 8.59 61.97
CA ILE A 39 2.69 7.92 60.85
C ILE A 39 2.74 8.69 59.52
N LYS A 40 3.43 9.83 59.46
CA LYS A 40 3.70 10.52 58.21
C LYS A 40 4.93 9.93 57.52
N GLN A 41 4.95 9.95 56.18
CA GLN A 41 6.12 9.54 55.38
C GLN A 41 7.38 10.42 55.65
N GLU A 42 7.20 11.71 55.96
CA GLU A 42 8.32 12.63 56.28
C GLU A 42 9.18 12.13 57.45
N ASN A 43 10.47 12.46 57.44
CA ASN A 43 11.40 12.20 58.56
C ASN A 43 11.56 10.71 58.92
N GLY A 44 11.82 9.86 57.93
CA GLY A 44 12.23 8.46 58.09
C GLY A 44 12.67 7.80 56.78
N LEU A 45 13.26 6.61 56.85
CA LEU A 45 13.45 5.74 55.69
C LEU A 45 12.16 4.97 55.43
N THR A 46 11.87 4.61 54.17
CA THR A 46 10.62 3.92 53.81
C THR A 46 10.84 2.78 52.81
N GLY A 47 9.92 1.82 52.78
CA GLY A 47 9.88 0.71 51.81
C GLY A 47 8.63 -0.16 51.96
N LEU A 48 8.42 -1.07 51.00
CA LEU A 48 7.36 -2.09 51.03
C LEU A 48 7.83 -3.33 51.78
N LEU A 49 7.11 -3.73 52.82
CA LEU A 49 7.42 -4.92 53.62
C LEU A 49 7.30 -6.19 52.77
N TRP A 50 8.36 -7.00 52.72
CA TRP A 50 8.49 -8.19 51.85
C TRP A 50 8.21 -7.92 50.36
N GLY A 51 8.31 -6.67 49.91
CA GLY A 51 7.93 -6.26 48.55
C GLY A 51 6.42 -6.38 48.25
N GLN A 52 5.59 -6.56 49.27
CA GLN A 52 4.13 -6.58 49.16
C GLN A 52 3.57 -5.16 49.32
N GLY A 53 2.56 -4.81 48.51
CA GLY A 53 1.92 -3.50 48.50
C GLY A 53 1.86 -2.88 47.11
N THR A 54 1.43 -1.62 47.01
CA THR A 54 1.18 -0.96 45.71
C THR A 54 2.45 -0.46 45.03
N ASN A 55 2.49 -0.58 43.70
CA ASN A 55 3.63 -0.15 42.87
C ASN A 55 3.77 1.39 42.76
N ALA A 56 2.77 2.16 43.18
CA ALA A 56 2.76 3.62 43.10
C ALA A 56 3.88 4.31 43.92
N HIS A 57 4.45 3.62 44.91
CA HIS A 57 5.58 4.11 45.72
C HIS A 57 6.95 3.61 45.21
N LEU A 58 7.01 2.96 44.05
CA LEU A 58 8.23 2.45 43.42
C LEU A 58 8.41 3.04 42.01
N ASN A 59 9.62 3.52 41.71
CA ASN A 59 9.99 3.97 40.38
C ASN A 59 10.11 2.78 39.41
N MET A 60 9.27 2.75 38.37
CA MET A 60 9.26 1.70 37.33
C MET A 60 10.17 1.99 36.13
N HIS A 61 10.88 3.13 36.08
CA HIS A 61 11.82 3.42 34.99
C HIS A 61 12.98 2.41 34.96
N ALA A 62 13.53 2.17 33.76
CA ALA A 62 14.54 1.13 33.53
C ALA A 62 15.90 1.42 34.17
N ASP A 63 16.18 2.67 34.53
CA ASP A 63 17.36 3.16 35.24
C ASP A 63 17.18 3.23 36.77
N ALA A 64 16.00 2.88 37.29
CA ALA A 64 15.74 2.87 38.73
C ALA A 64 16.49 1.69 39.40
N HIS A 65 17.27 2.00 40.44
CA HIS A 65 17.92 0.97 41.25
C HIS A 65 16.94 0.36 42.24
N TRP A 66 16.78 -0.96 42.19
CA TRP A 66 15.96 -1.73 43.12
C TRP A 66 16.82 -2.13 44.32
N VAL A 67 16.42 -1.68 45.50
CA VAL A 67 17.18 -1.84 46.75
C VAL A 67 16.37 -2.67 47.73
N VAL A 68 16.97 -3.75 48.21
CA VAL A 68 16.45 -4.57 49.30
C VAL A 68 17.26 -4.27 50.55
N CYS A 69 16.58 -3.85 51.62
CA CYS A 69 17.21 -3.55 52.90
C CYS A 69 16.51 -4.30 54.04
N MET A 70 17.28 -4.69 55.03
CA MET A 70 16.84 -5.47 56.18
C MET A 70 16.60 -4.54 57.38
N VAL A 71 15.47 -4.70 58.06
CA VAL A 71 14.93 -3.78 59.07
C VAL A 71 14.57 -4.55 60.35
N ASP A 72 14.93 -4.02 61.53
CA ASP A 72 14.51 -4.58 62.82
C ASP A 72 13.00 -4.39 63.03
N THR A 73 12.25 -5.45 63.34
CA THR A 73 10.77 -5.39 63.48
C THR A 73 10.29 -4.40 64.54
N ALA A 74 11.06 -4.22 65.62
CA ALA A 74 10.77 -3.30 66.71
C ALA A 74 10.92 -1.81 66.34
N ASP A 75 11.60 -1.50 65.23
CA ASP A 75 11.86 -0.14 64.75
C ASP A 75 10.86 0.30 63.64
N ILE A 76 9.84 -0.52 63.32
CA ILE A 76 8.88 -0.31 62.22
C ILE A 76 7.65 0.51 62.64
N ILE A 77 7.28 1.49 61.80
CA ILE A 77 6.01 2.20 61.82
C ILE A 77 5.24 1.90 60.53
N TRP A 78 3.97 1.51 60.67
CA TRP A 78 3.06 1.30 59.56
C TRP A 78 2.47 2.64 59.10
N LEU A 79 2.50 2.92 57.80
CA LEU A 79 2.05 4.20 57.24
C LEU A 79 0.56 4.25 56.87
N GLY A 80 -0.16 3.14 57.03
CA GLY A 80 -1.59 3.01 56.67
C GLY A 80 -1.84 2.72 55.18
N GLU A 81 -0.88 3.03 54.32
CA GLU A 81 -0.82 2.60 52.92
C GLU A 81 -0.47 1.10 52.85
N GLU A 82 -1.04 0.37 51.90
CA GLU A 82 -0.97 -1.10 51.86
C GLU A 82 0.47 -1.61 51.65
N GLY A 83 0.99 -2.31 52.67
CA GLY A 83 2.36 -2.85 52.70
C GLY A 83 3.46 -1.83 53.04
N MET A 84 3.14 -0.54 53.15
CA MET A 84 4.13 0.52 53.29
C MET A 84 4.59 0.74 54.73
N ILE A 85 5.90 0.62 54.97
CA ILE A 85 6.53 0.79 56.28
C ILE A 85 7.58 1.90 56.29
N LYS A 86 7.75 2.51 57.47
CA LYS A 86 8.72 3.56 57.80
C LYS A 86 9.61 3.12 58.96
N PHE A 87 10.91 3.40 58.88
CA PHE A 87 11.91 2.94 59.84
C PHE A 87 13.09 3.94 59.99
N PRO A 88 13.78 3.97 61.15
CA PRO A 88 14.91 4.88 61.40
C PRO A 88 16.19 4.47 60.67
N ARG A 89 16.43 3.15 60.56
CA ARG A 89 17.67 2.55 60.04
C ARG A 89 17.37 1.25 59.31
N ALA A 90 18.24 0.89 58.38
CA ALA A 90 18.23 -0.40 57.70
C ALA A 90 19.64 -0.83 57.28
N GLU A 91 19.75 -2.07 56.82
CA GLU A 91 20.97 -2.69 56.34
C GLU A 91 20.74 -3.13 54.89
N VAL A 92 21.34 -2.44 53.92
CA VAL A 92 21.19 -2.75 52.49
C VAL A 92 21.87 -4.08 52.19
N VAL A 93 21.07 -5.08 51.78
CA VAL A 93 21.52 -6.44 51.46
C VAL A 93 21.62 -6.68 49.95
N TYR A 94 20.95 -5.85 49.13
CA TYR A 94 21.09 -5.84 47.67
C TYR A 94 20.74 -4.45 47.13
N ALA A 95 21.50 -3.97 46.15
CA ALA A 95 21.15 -2.85 45.27
C ALA A 95 21.51 -3.22 43.83
N GLY A 96 20.58 -3.07 42.89
CA GLY A 96 20.81 -3.48 41.51
C GLY A 96 19.55 -3.44 40.64
N ASN A 97 19.41 -4.44 39.76
CA ASN A 97 18.23 -4.58 38.90
C ASN A 97 17.04 -5.26 39.63
N ARG A 98 15.85 -5.11 39.06
CA ARG A 98 14.58 -5.69 39.56
C ARG A 98 14.64 -7.21 39.77
N ALA A 99 15.26 -7.96 38.87
CA ALA A 99 15.25 -9.42 38.91
C ALA A 99 16.01 -9.95 40.16
N GLY A 100 17.21 -9.44 40.42
CA GLY A 100 17.96 -9.78 41.63
C GLY A 100 17.26 -9.32 42.92
N ALA A 101 16.63 -8.14 42.92
CA ALA A 101 15.86 -7.67 44.08
C ALA A 101 14.67 -8.60 44.41
N MET A 102 13.92 -9.03 43.38
CA MET A 102 12.85 -10.02 43.55
C MET A 102 13.38 -11.36 44.06
N GLN A 103 14.55 -11.80 43.57
CA GLN A 103 15.19 -13.05 44.02
C GLN A 103 15.64 -12.97 45.49
N CYS A 104 16.21 -11.84 45.93
CA CYS A 104 16.56 -11.61 47.34
C CYS A 104 15.33 -11.61 48.26
N ILE A 105 14.23 -10.96 47.83
CA ILE A 105 12.96 -10.98 48.56
C ILE A 105 12.39 -12.41 48.66
N ALA A 106 12.34 -13.16 47.55
CA ALA A 106 11.85 -14.54 47.52
C ALA A 106 12.69 -15.49 48.39
N ALA A 107 14.02 -15.33 48.40
CA ALA A 107 14.93 -16.10 49.24
C ALA A 107 14.73 -15.81 50.75
N GLY A 108 14.36 -14.57 51.11
CA GLY A 108 13.99 -14.21 52.48
C GLY A 108 12.64 -14.79 52.91
N ILE A 109 11.62 -14.72 52.05
CA ILE A 109 10.27 -15.29 52.32
C ILE A 109 10.35 -16.80 52.59
N ALA A 110 11.25 -17.52 51.89
CA ALA A 110 11.46 -18.95 52.09
C ALA A 110 11.96 -19.33 53.51
N GLN A 111 12.51 -18.38 54.29
CA GLN A 111 13.00 -18.65 55.65
C GLN A 111 11.93 -18.44 56.75
N HIS A 112 10.75 -17.92 56.42
CA HIS A 112 9.72 -17.53 57.40
C HIS A 112 8.30 -18.11 57.11
N THR A 113 8.21 -19.18 56.33
CA THR A 113 6.93 -19.84 55.99
C THR A 113 6.74 -21.16 56.79
N PRO A 114 5.59 -21.39 57.46
CA PRO A 114 5.30 -22.65 58.17
C PRO A 114 4.95 -23.82 57.20
N PRO A 115 5.07 -25.10 57.62
CA PRO A 115 5.37 -26.18 56.67
C PRO A 115 4.27 -27.24 56.41
N GLN A 116 4.56 -28.12 55.42
CA GLN A 116 3.98 -29.46 55.11
C GLN A 116 2.64 -29.54 54.33
N PRO A 117 2.36 -30.62 53.55
CA PRO A 117 3.19 -31.83 53.26
C PRO A 117 3.33 -32.28 51.76
N GLU A 118 4.56 -32.69 51.41
CA GLU A 118 4.95 -33.90 50.63
C GLU A 118 4.63 -34.10 49.09
N PRO A 119 5.38 -34.99 48.36
CA PRO A 119 5.49 -35.08 46.88
C PRO A 119 5.00 -36.49 46.34
N PRO A 120 5.47 -37.12 45.21
CA PRO A 120 6.37 -36.77 44.08
C PRO A 120 5.67 -37.02 42.68
N ALA A 121 6.23 -37.41 41.51
CA ALA A 121 7.53 -37.95 41.04
C ALA A 121 7.71 -37.86 39.47
N VAL A 122 8.91 -38.24 38.98
CA VAL A 122 9.32 -38.68 37.59
C VAL A 122 8.99 -37.78 36.35
N VAL A 123 9.97 -37.17 35.65
CA VAL A 123 10.81 -37.62 34.49
C VAL A 123 10.03 -38.14 33.24
N ALA A 124 10.46 -37.96 31.97
CA ALA A 124 11.73 -37.48 31.37
C ALA A 124 11.53 -36.93 29.92
N ALA A 125 12.59 -36.35 29.32
CA ALA A 125 12.87 -36.27 27.86
C ALA A 125 11.88 -35.50 26.93
N ASP A 126 12.28 -34.88 25.82
CA ASP A 126 13.61 -34.59 25.24
C ASP A 126 13.51 -33.34 24.34
N PHE A 127 14.56 -32.52 24.24
CA PHE A 127 14.95 -31.84 22.99
C PHE A 127 16.40 -31.32 23.06
N ILE A 128 17.18 -31.58 22.02
CA ILE A 128 18.63 -31.28 21.96
C ILE A 128 18.96 -30.47 20.71
N PRO A 129 19.76 -29.39 20.85
CA PRO A 129 20.75 -29.07 19.83
C PRO A 129 22.15 -28.84 20.44
N LYS A 130 22.94 -29.92 20.44
CA LYS A 130 24.34 -29.98 19.98
C LYS A 130 25.22 -28.74 20.23
N ALA A 131 26.00 -28.79 21.31
CA ALA A 131 27.11 -27.86 21.52
C ALA A 131 28.22 -28.05 20.45
N ALA A 132 28.83 -26.94 20.04
CA ALA A 132 30.15 -26.89 19.41
C ALA A 132 31.04 -25.97 20.26
N GLN A 133 32.21 -26.47 20.67
CA GLN A 133 33.13 -25.70 21.50
C GLN A 133 34.00 -24.79 20.62
N ALA A 134 33.95 -23.48 20.88
CA ALA A 134 34.90 -22.51 20.34
C ALA A 134 35.47 -21.70 21.52
N GLN A 135 36.67 -22.06 21.97
CA GLN A 135 37.40 -21.29 22.97
C GLN A 135 38.15 -20.16 22.26
N PHE A 136 37.76 -18.90 22.51
CA PHE A 136 38.54 -17.74 22.08
C PHE A 136 39.43 -17.25 23.23
N THR A 137 40.66 -17.75 23.27
CA THR A 137 41.73 -17.20 24.10
C THR A 137 42.29 -15.93 23.46
N ALA A 138 42.47 -14.87 24.24
CA ALA A 138 43.17 -13.68 23.78
C ALA A 138 44.64 -14.01 23.42
N PRO A 139 45.21 -13.39 22.37
CA PRO A 139 46.61 -13.61 22.01
C PRO A 139 47.54 -12.96 23.04
N ALA A 140 48.44 -13.75 23.62
CA ALA A 140 49.57 -13.22 24.38
C ALA A 140 50.67 -12.76 23.42
N VAL A 141 51.25 -11.58 23.66
CA VAL A 141 52.42 -11.09 22.94
C VAL A 141 53.67 -11.70 23.59
N ASP A 142 54.35 -12.60 22.88
CA ASP A 142 55.60 -13.21 23.34
C ASP A 142 56.80 -12.27 23.14
N SER A 143 57.80 -12.37 24.03
CA SER A 143 58.90 -11.41 24.16
C SER A 143 60.26 -12.03 23.86
N GLY A 144 60.61 -12.08 22.57
CA GLY A 144 61.89 -12.60 22.06
C GLY A 144 63.07 -11.65 22.27
N ALA A 145 64.17 -12.15 22.84
CA ALA A 145 65.39 -11.39 23.14
C ALA A 145 66.36 -11.23 21.93
N PRO A 146 67.27 -10.22 21.94
CA PRO A 146 68.02 -9.82 20.75
C PRO A 146 69.38 -10.53 20.53
N SER A 147 69.75 -10.69 19.26
CA SER A 147 71.09 -11.07 18.75
C SER A 147 71.11 -10.90 17.22
N THR A 148 72.19 -10.53 16.52
CA THR A 148 73.62 -10.36 16.89
C THR A 148 74.21 -9.10 16.22
N ALA A 149 75.42 -8.69 16.62
CA ALA A 149 76.22 -7.68 15.92
C ALA A 149 77.46 -8.30 15.24
N PRO A 150 77.93 -7.71 14.11
CA PRO A 150 79.35 -7.74 13.74
C PRO A 150 80.10 -6.44 14.13
N HIS A 151 81.43 -6.48 14.05
CA HIS A 151 82.36 -5.47 14.61
C HIS A 151 83.11 -4.62 13.53
N PRO A 152 83.90 -3.59 13.91
CA PRO A 152 84.07 -2.37 13.11
C PRO A 152 85.40 -2.19 12.34
N VAL A 153 85.48 -1.11 11.56
CA VAL A 153 86.69 -0.44 11.04
C VAL A 153 86.43 1.08 10.88
N ALA A 154 87.40 2.01 10.85
CA ALA A 154 88.69 2.12 11.56
C ALA A 154 89.34 3.50 11.22
N ALA A 155 89.67 4.33 12.23
CA ALA A 155 90.56 5.52 12.16
C ALA A 155 90.17 6.66 11.16
N SER A 156 90.63 7.91 11.24
CA SER A 156 91.36 8.70 12.26
C SER A 156 91.26 10.20 11.90
N GLY A 157 91.21 11.11 12.87
CA GLY A 157 91.23 12.56 12.60
C GLY A 157 91.27 13.44 13.87
N ILE A 158 92.22 14.38 13.89
CA ILE A 158 92.45 15.47 14.85
C ILE A 158 92.51 16.73 13.95
N ASP A 159 91.98 17.93 14.23
CA ASP A 159 92.04 18.77 15.45
C ASP A 159 90.75 19.67 15.59
N PRO A 160 90.66 20.84 16.28
CA PRO A 160 89.45 21.15 17.06
C PRO A 160 88.73 22.47 16.67
N GLN A 161 87.83 22.91 17.58
CA GLN A 161 87.45 24.31 17.80
C GLN A 161 86.39 24.95 16.85
N ALA A 162 85.14 24.51 16.96
CA ALA A 162 83.97 25.36 16.69
C ALA A 162 82.82 25.05 17.65
N ALA A 163 82.87 25.63 18.87
CA ALA A 163 81.78 25.53 19.84
C ALA A 163 80.61 26.45 19.44
N GLN A 164 79.84 26.04 18.43
CA GLN A 164 78.44 26.44 18.35
C GLN A 164 77.72 25.78 19.54
N PRO A 165 76.86 26.51 20.28
CA PRO A 165 76.08 25.89 21.34
C PRO A 165 75.15 24.85 20.71
N SER A 166 75.17 23.62 21.21
CA SER A 166 74.05 22.73 21.02
C SER A 166 72.79 23.46 21.49
N ASN A 167 71.75 23.54 20.65
CA ASN A 167 70.43 23.91 21.12
C ASN A 167 69.99 22.81 22.10
N ALA A 168 70.27 23.03 23.37
CA ALA A 168 69.72 22.24 24.45
C ALA A 168 68.21 22.50 24.43
N ILE A 169 67.46 21.57 23.82
CA ILE A 169 66.00 21.57 23.80
C ILE A 169 65.58 21.71 25.26
N LEU A 170 64.99 22.88 25.58
CA LEU A 170 64.66 23.27 26.95
C LEU A 170 63.39 22.54 27.34
N ARG A 171 63.55 21.25 27.64
CA ARG A 171 62.51 20.35 28.15
C ARG A 171 62.09 20.81 29.54
N THR A 172 61.27 21.85 29.57
CA THR A 172 60.74 22.45 30.78
C THR A 172 59.80 21.44 31.43
N ARG A 173 60.06 21.11 32.70
CA ARG A 173 59.11 20.36 33.52
C ARG A 173 58.63 21.22 34.68
N GLU A 174 57.42 21.73 34.56
CA GLU A 174 56.79 22.60 35.56
C GLU A 174 55.54 21.96 36.14
N ILE A 175 55.27 22.25 37.42
CA ILE A 175 54.11 21.77 38.15
C ILE A 175 53.54 22.95 38.93
N ALA A 176 52.26 23.24 38.76
CA ALA A 176 51.54 24.30 39.47
C ALA A 176 50.29 23.77 40.19
N THR A 177 49.78 24.54 41.15
CA THR A 177 48.68 24.09 42.04
C THR A 177 47.38 24.85 41.84
N TYR A 178 47.44 26.14 41.49
CA TYR A 178 46.26 27.00 41.33
C TYR A 178 46.61 28.25 40.50
N GLY A 179 45.74 28.66 39.57
CA GLY A 179 45.74 30.02 38.97
C GLY A 179 47.06 30.48 38.36
N SER A 180 47.86 29.56 37.82
CA SER A 180 49.25 29.82 37.41
C SER A 180 49.41 29.75 35.90
N THR A 181 50.39 30.48 35.35
CA THR A 181 50.80 30.34 33.94
C THR A 181 52.08 29.53 33.85
N LEU A 182 52.08 28.46 33.07
CA LEU A 182 53.22 27.57 32.82
C LEU A 182 53.68 27.73 31.36
N THR A 183 54.98 27.68 31.08
CA THR A 183 55.48 27.89 29.71
C THR A 183 56.70 27.04 29.37
N GLY A 184 56.51 26.11 28.44
CA GLY A 184 57.55 25.22 27.92
C GLY A 184 57.98 25.55 26.49
N ALA A 185 59.19 25.11 26.13
CA ALA A 185 59.59 24.98 24.73
C ALA A 185 59.14 23.60 24.19
N ASP A 186 59.68 23.17 23.06
CA ASP A 186 59.42 21.83 22.50
C ASP A 186 59.82 20.70 23.48
N GLN A 187 59.07 19.60 23.46
CA GLN A 187 59.25 18.43 24.33
C GLN A 187 59.23 18.76 25.84
N SER A 188 58.36 19.68 26.25
CA SER A 188 58.12 20.03 27.65
C SER A 188 57.05 19.16 28.31
N GLN A 189 57.06 19.09 29.64
CA GLN A 189 56.05 18.42 30.47
C GLN A 189 55.42 19.43 31.45
N LEU A 190 54.22 19.91 31.17
CA LEU A 190 53.54 20.92 32.00
C LEU A 190 52.39 20.28 32.77
N ILE A 191 52.38 20.41 34.10
CA ILE A 191 51.31 19.88 34.97
C ILE A 191 50.62 21.06 35.68
N ALA A 192 49.42 21.38 35.22
CA ALA A 192 48.62 22.49 35.73
C ALA A 192 47.73 22.08 36.91
N GLY A 193 47.56 23.03 37.83
CA GLY A 193 46.59 22.95 38.91
C GLY A 193 45.28 23.65 38.53
N TYR A 194 44.38 23.84 39.49
CA TYR A 194 43.03 24.39 39.23
C TYR A 194 43.08 25.79 38.59
N GLY A 195 42.38 25.99 37.47
CA GLY A 195 42.25 27.29 36.79
C GLY A 195 43.57 27.85 36.25
N SER A 196 44.47 27.00 35.78
CA SER A 196 45.79 27.41 35.26
C SER A 196 45.74 27.77 33.76
N THR A 197 46.88 28.20 33.22
CA THR A 197 47.09 28.39 31.79
C THR A 197 48.43 27.79 31.37
N GLU A 198 48.45 27.01 30.30
CA GLU A 198 49.61 26.27 29.83
C GLU A 198 49.96 26.65 28.39
N THR A 199 51.26 26.75 28.06
CA THR A 199 51.70 26.93 26.68
C THR A 199 53.00 26.17 26.44
N ALA A 200 53.04 25.26 25.48
CA ALA A 200 54.22 24.46 25.13
C ALA A 200 54.45 24.37 23.62
N GLY A 201 55.69 24.02 23.23
CA GLY A 201 56.08 23.78 21.84
C GLY A 201 55.67 22.39 21.33
N ASP A 202 56.25 21.98 20.20
CA ASP A 202 55.95 20.70 19.55
C ASP A 202 56.44 19.49 20.39
N GLY A 203 55.78 18.34 20.25
CA GLY A 203 56.13 17.09 20.94
C GLY A 203 55.98 17.13 22.47
N SER A 204 55.09 17.97 23.01
CA SER A 204 54.96 18.24 24.45
C SER A 204 53.84 17.46 25.13
N GLU A 205 53.92 17.31 26.45
CA GLU A 205 52.92 16.66 27.30
C GLU A 205 52.31 17.67 28.28
N LEU A 206 50.99 17.87 28.22
CA LEU A 206 50.25 18.76 29.10
C LEU A 206 49.25 17.96 29.95
N ILE A 207 49.25 18.17 31.26
CA ILE A 207 48.26 17.60 32.19
C ILE A 207 47.53 18.78 32.84
N ALA A 208 46.33 19.10 32.36
CA ALA A 208 45.59 20.29 32.74
C ALA A 208 44.69 20.04 33.96
N GLY A 209 44.75 20.92 34.96
CA GLY A 209 43.86 20.88 36.13
C GLY A 209 42.43 21.32 35.78
N TYR A 210 41.48 21.09 36.69
CA TYR A 210 40.08 21.57 36.57
C TYR A 210 40.00 23.03 36.09
N GLY A 211 39.24 23.29 35.03
CA GLY A 211 39.02 24.64 34.50
C GLY A 211 40.25 25.34 33.90
N SER A 212 41.28 24.60 33.48
CA SER A 212 42.53 25.20 32.97
C SER A 212 42.52 25.35 31.44
N THR A 213 43.39 26.23 30.93
CA THR A 213 43.46 26.59 29.51
C THR A 213 44.84 26.34 28.92
N GLY A 214 45.01 25.26 28.15
CA GLY A 214 46.31 24.85 27.61
C GLY A 214 46.42 24.97 26.09
N VAL A 215 47.62 25.29 25.63
CA VAL A 215 48.01 25.32 24.21
C VAL A 215 49.29 24.52 24.02
N ALA A 216 49.29 23.57 23.08
CA ALA A 216 50.45 22.79 22.69
C ALA A 216 50.77 22.92 21.20
N GLY A 217 51.99 22.54 20.82
CA GLY A 217 52.37 22.36 19.42
C GLY A 217 51.75 21.11 18.79
N SER A 218 52.34 20.69 17.68
CA SER A 218 52.05 19.44 16.96
C SER A 218 52.63 18.23 17.72
N ASP A 219 52.25 17.03 17.33
CA ASP A 219 52.74 15.74 17.87
C ASP A 219 52.66 15.67 19.42
N SER A 220 51.68 16.35 20.01
CA SER A 220 51.62 16.64 21.45
C SER A 220 50.45 15.92 22.14
N THR A 221 50.66 15.55 23.41
CA THR A 221 49.67 14.83 24.22
C THR A 221 49.09 15.74 25.29
N ILE A 222 47.77 15.90 25.33
CA ILE A 222 47.07 16.69 26.34
C ILE A 222 46.09 15.82 27.13
N VAL A 223 46.18 15.84 28.46
CA VAL A 223 45.21 15.20 29.37
C VAL A 223 44.53 16.26 30.22
N ALA A 224 43.25 16.52 29.96
CA ALA A 224 42.53 17.65 30.51
C ALA A 224 41.56 17.28 31.65
N GLY A 225 41.63 18.02 32.76
CA GLY A 225 40.62 17.98 33.82
C GLY A 225 39.25 18.50 33.37
N TYR A 226 38.25 18.37 34.25
CA TYR A 226 36.87 18.79 34.00
C TYR A 226 36.78 20.28 33.68
N GLY A 227 35.92 20.65 32.71
CA GLY A 227 35.65 22.05 32.36
C GLY A 227 36.84 22.80 31.73
N SER A 228 37.85 22.08 31.24
CA SER A 228 39.08 22.69 30.69
C SER A 228 38.91 23.05 29.21
N SER A 229 39.72 23.99 28.72
CA SER A 229 39.78 24.36 27.29
C SER A 229 41.19 24.11 26.75
N GLN A 230 41.34 23.27 25.72
CA GLN A 230 42.65 22.79 25.28
C GLN A 230 42.82 22.90 23.78
N THR A 231 43.97 23.41 23.31
CA THR A 231 44.30 23.56 21.89
C THR A 231 45.63 22.88 21.56
N ALA A 232 45.72 22.16 20.44
CA ALA A 232 46.95 21.55 19.95
C ALA A 232 47.21 21.84 18.45
N GLY A 233 48.40 21.47 17.99
CA GLY A 233 48.78 21.40 16.58
C GLY A 233 48.14 20.23 15.83
N GLY A 234 48.83 19.69 14.83
CA GLY A 234 48.43 18.44 14.15
C GLY A 234 49.15 17.23 14.74
N GLY A 235 48.72 16.01 14.42
CA GLY A 235 49.38 14.79 14.95
C GLY A 235 49.19 14.57 16.45
N SER A 236 48.27 15.29 17.08
CA SER A 236 48.18 15.43 18.54
C SER A 236 47.06 14.57 19.14
N THR A 237 47.26 14.07 20.37
CA THR A 237 46.27 13.27 21.11
C THR A 237 45.74 14.04 22.31
N LEU A 238 44.43 14.30 22.36
CA LEU A 238 43.79 15.07 23.43
C LEU A 238 42.75 14.20 24.14
N THR A 239 42.95 13.93 25.43
CA THR A 239 41.96 13.28 26.32
C THR A 239 41.39 14.31 27.29
N ALA A 240 40.07 14.35 27.52
CA ALA A 240 39.45 15.34 28.43
C ALA A 240 38.33 14.80 29.33
N GLY A 241 38.23 15.38 30.53
CA GLY A 241 37.11 15.18 31.46
C GLY A 241 35.80 15.83 31.00
N TYR A 242 34.78 15.73 31.84
CA TYR A 242 33.41 16.19 31.55
C TYR A 242 33.35 17.70 31.28
N GLY A 243 32.48 18.12 30.36
CA GLY A 243 32.18 19.53 30.08
C GLY A 243 33.35 20.32 29.52
N SER A 244 34.30 19.66 28.86
CA SER A 244 35.54 20.28 28.38
C SER A 244 35.44 20.70 26.91
N THR A 245 36.31 21.61 26.49
CA THR A 245 36.50 22.00 25.07
C THR A 245 37.87 21.57 24.59
N GLN A 246 37.94 20.88 23.46
CA GLN A 246 39.16 20.46 22.80
C GLN A 246 39.22 21.00 21.37
N THR A 247 40.40 21.41 20.92
CA THR A 247 40.66 21.87 19.56
C THR A 247 42.01 21.36 19.06
N ALA A 248 42.05 20.73 17.90
CA ALA A 248 43.29 20.29 17.25
C ALA A 248 43.26 20.60 15.74
N ARG A 249 44.37 20.34 15.05
CA ARG A 249 44.46 20.46 13.58
C ARG A 249 44.31 19.08 12.93
N HIS A 250 44.77 18.93 11.69
CA HIS A 250 44.68 17.67 10.93
C HIS A 250 45.35 16.50 11.67
N GLY A 251 44.94 15.27 11.35
CA GLY A 251 45.59 14.05 11.82
C GLY A 251 45.63 13.91 13.34
N SER A 252 44.56 14.31 14.05
CA SER A 252 44.55 14.37 15.52
C SER A 252 43.47 13.48 16.13
N ASP A 253 43.77 12.91 17.29
CA ASP A 253 42.88 12.04 18.07
C ASP A 253 42.31 12.81 19.26
N LEU A 254 40.99 12.98 19.33
CA LEU A 254 40.27 13.60 20.44
C LEU A 254 39.42 12.56 21.17
N THR A 255 39.36 12.65 22.49
CA THR A 255 38.49 11.80 23.32
C THR A 255 38.04 12.56 24.57
N ALA A 256 36.74 12.84 24.67
CA ALA A 256 36.19 13.67 25.74
C ALA A 256 35.01 13.05 26.51
N GLY A 257 34.88 13.42 27.78
CA GLY A 257 33.78 13.03 28.65
C GLY A 257 32.41 13.61 28.24
N TYR A 258 31.40 13.39 29.08
CA TYR A 258 30.02 13.84 28.84
C TYR A 258 29.93 15.36 28.68
N GLY A 259 29.06 15.82 27.77
CA GLY A 259 28.75 17.24 27.57
C GLY A 259 29.92 18.08 27.04
N SER A 260 30.86 17.46 26.34
CA SER A 260 32.08 18.11 25.86
C SER A 260 31.93 18.65 24.43
N THR A 261 32.84 19.55 24.02
CA THR A 261 32.95 20.07 22.65
C THR A 261 34.31 19.71 22.07
N GLU A 262 34.33 18.97 20.96
CA GLU A 262 35.54 18.56 20.24
C GLU A 262 35.58 19.23 18.87
N THR A 263 36.75 19.71 18.44
CA THR A 263 36.96 20.30 17.12
C THR A 263 38.32 19.90 16.56
N ALA A 264 38.36 19.29 15.37
CA ALA A 264 39.60 18.85 14.74
C ALA A 264 39.73 19.34 13.28
N GLY A 265 40.88 19.06 12.66
CA GLY A 265 41.06 19.23 11.22
C GLY A 265 40.45 18.07 10.42
N ALA A 266 40.93 17.90 9.18
CA ALA A 266 40.70 16.68 8.40
C ALA A 266 41.53 15.50 8.96
N ASP A 267 41.34 14.30 8.42
CA ASP A 267 42.11 13.09 8.78
C ASP A 267 42.05 12.74 10.28
N SER A 268 40.98 13.13 10.99
CA SER A 268 40.95 13.17 12.46
C SER A 268 39.93 12.22 13.09
N SER A 269 40.21 11.74 14.30
CA SER A 269 39.36 10.81 15.06
C SER A 269 38.82 11.49 16.31
N LEU A 270 37.50 11.41 16.55
CA LEU A 270 36.84 12.09 17.66
C LEU A 270 35.91 11.10 18.40
N ILE A 271 36.11 10.92 19.72
CA ILE A 271 35.34 9.96 20.54
C ILE A 271 34.75 10.64 21.79
N ALA A 272 33.46 10.99 21.75
CA ALA A 272 32.81 11.77 22.79
C ALA A 272 31.74 11.02 23.61
N GLY A 273 31.61 11.40 24.88
CA GLY A 273 30.53 10.96 25.77
C GLY A 273 29.13 11.47 25.37
N TYR A 274 28.15 11.22 26.24
CA TYR A 274 26.75 11.60 26.01
C TYR A 274 26.57 13.13 25.96
N GLY A 275 25.66 13.61 25.10
CA GLY A 275 25.29 15.03 25.02
C GLY A 275 26.41 15.94 24.52
N SER A 276 27.36 15.40 23.75
CA SER A 276 28.56 16.12 23.31
C SER A 276 28.39 16.71 21.91
N THR A 277 29.24 17.66 21.54
CA THR A 277 29.31 18.24 20.19
C THR A 277 30.68 17.95 19.57
N GLN A 278 30.70 17.34 18.37
CA GLN A 278 31.92 17.02 17.62
C GLN A 278 31.93 17.78 16.29
N THR A 279 33.08 18.32 15.89
CA THR A 279 33.26 18.98 14.59
C THR A 279 34.62 18.62 13.98
N SER A 280 34.65 18.30 12.68
CA SER A 280 35.88 17.92 11.97
C SER A 280 35.95 18.48 10.55
N GLY A 281 37.08 18.28 9.89
CA GLY A 281 37.28 18.48 8.45
C GLY A 281 36.70 17.32 7.63
N GLY A 282 37.34 17.02 6.50
CA GLY A 282 37.04 15.83 5.70
C GLY A 282 37.75 14.59 6.22
N ASP A 283 37.45 13.43 5.62
CA ASP A 283 38.19 12.18 5.82
C ASP A 283 38.33 11.78 7.31
N SER A 284 37.29 12.06 8.11
CA SER A 284 37.33 12.04 9.58
C SER A 284 36.31 11.06 10.17
N SER A 285 36.64 10.49 11.34
CA SER A 285 35.85 9.46 12.02
C SER A 285 35.31 9.96 13.36
N LEU A 286 34.00 10.10 13.48
CA LEU A 286 33.30 10.67 14.64
C LEU A 286 32.44 9.61 15.33
N THR A 287 32.73 9.31 16.60
CA THR A 287 31.93 8.41 17.44
C THR A 287 31.40 9.16 18.67
N ALA A 288 30.07 9.18 18.87
CA ALA A 288 29.45 9.90 19.99
C ALA A 288 28.36 9.11 20.73
N GLY A 289 28.22 9.41 22.03
CA GLY A 289 27.15 8.89 22.88
C GLY A 289 25.75 9.40 22.53
N TYR A 290 24.78 9.12 23.40
CA TYR A 290 23.37 9.48 23.20
C TYR A 290 23.16 11.00 23.21
N GLY A 291 22.21 11.49 22.41
CA GLY A 291 21.81 12.90 22.39
C GLY A 291 22.90 13.87 21.91
N SER A 292 23.85 13.39 21.09
CA SER A 292 25.03 14.15 20.69
C SER A 292 24.82 14.86 19.34
N THR A 293 25.65 15.85 19.04
CA THR A 293 25.71 16.53 17.74
C THR A 293 27.05 16.26 17.07
N GLN A 294 27.05 15.87 15.81
CA GLN A 294 28.24 15.58 15.01
C GLN A 294 28.19 16.37 13.70
N THR A 295 29.32 16.98 13.34
CA THR A 295 29.50 17.68 12.07
C THR A 295 30.85 17.31 11.44
N ALA A 296 30.85 16.87 10.20
CA ALA A 296 32.06 16.65 9.41
C ALA A 296 31.88 17.19 7.99
N GLN A 297 32.94 17.13 7.19
CA GLN A 297 32.92 17.52 5.77
C GLN A 297 32.82 16.25 4.90
N ASN A 298 33.40 16.28 3.70
CA ASN A 298 33.44 15.16 2.74
C ASN A 298 34.12 13.90 3.32
N GLY A 299 33.82 12.72 2.77
CA GLY A 299 34.57 11.48 3.04
C GLY A 299 34.53 10.99 4.49
N SER A 300 33.53 11.37 5.29
CA SER A 300 33.57 11.23 6.75
C SER A 300 32.59 10.18 7.29
N ASP A 301 33.03 9.43 8.30
CA ASP A 301 32.26 8.38 8.96
C ASP A 301 31.74 8.84 10.34
N LEU A 302 30.41 8.91 10.51
CA LEU A 302 29.75 9.38 11.72
C LEU A 302 28.92 8.26 12.36
N THR A 303 29.30 7.82 13.56
CA THR A 303 28.55 6.87 14.39
C THR A 303 28.00 7.55 15.64
N ALA A 304 26.68 7.50 15.86
CA ALA A 304 26.00 8.21 16.94
C ALA A 304 25.00 7.36 17.75
N GLY A 305 24.88 7.66 19.03
CA GLY A 305 23.86 7.09 19.93
C GLY A 305 22.42 7.50 19.59
N TYR A 306 21.48 7.13 20.45
CA TYR A 306 20.05 7.43 20.27
C TYR A 306 19.78 8.94 20.39
N GLY A 307 18.80 9.45 19.63
CA GLY A 307 18.37 10.84 19.69
C GLY A 307 19.43 11.86 19.26
N SER A 308 20.40 11.44 18.44
CA SER A 308 21.54 12.26 18.03
C SER A 308 21.28 12.99 16.72
N THR A 309 22.07 14.03 16.43
CA THR A 309 22.06 14.75 15.15
C THR A 309 23.42 14.65 14.48
N SER A 310 23.49 14.09 13.28
CA SER A 310 24.74 13.89 12.53
C SER A 310 24.66 14.57 11.16
N THR A 311 25.63 15.43 10.85
CA THR A 311 25.73 16.16 9.57
C THR A 311 27.09 15.91 8.92
N ALA A 312 27.11 15.52 7.65
CA ALA A 312 28.35 15.29 6.88
C ALA A 312 28.30 15.96 5.50
N GLY A 313 29.43 15.93 4.78
CA GLY A 313 29.52 16.33 3.38
C GLY A 313 28.98 15.27 2.43
N THR A 314 29.42 15.31 1.16
CA THR A 314 29.23 14.21 0.19
C THR A 314 30.11 13.02 0.54
N ASP A 315 29.90 11.88 -0.12
CA ASP A 315 30.76 10.68 -0.03
C ASP A 315 30.95 10.16 1.41
N SER A 316 29.91 10.30 2.26
CA SER A 316 30.02 10.13 3.73
C SER A 316 29.09 9.04 4.27
N SER A 317 29.52 8.35 5.33
CA SER A 317 28.73 7.29 6.00
C SER A 317 28.16 7.76 7.34
N LEU A 318 26.85 7.64 7.55
CA LEU A 318 26.20 8.02 8.81
C LEU A 318 25.44 6.83 9.41
N ILE A 319 25.79 6.43 10.63
CA ILE A 319 25.12 5.37 11.40
C ILE A 319 24.58 5.96 12.71
N ALA A 320 23.27 5.88 12.95
CA ALA A 320 22.66 6.49 14.13
C ALA A 320 21.61 5.61 14.83
N GLY A 321 21.47 5.81 16.14
CA GLY A 321 20.47 5.14 16.97
C GLY A 321 19.02 5.55 16.68
N TYR A 322 18.10 5.14 17.55
CA TYR A 322 16.66 5.39 17.39
C TYR A 322 16.35 6.89 17.58
N GLY A 323 15.36 7.42 16.85
CA GLY A 323 14.90 8.79 16.98
C GLY A 323 15.94 9.85 16.59
N SER A 324 16.88 9.50 15.71
CA SER A 324 18.01 10.36 15.34
C SER A 324 17.71 11.15 14.05
N THR A 325 18.46 12.23 13.84
CA THR A 325 18.43 13.05 12.62
C THR A 325 19.77 12.95 11.90
N GLN A 326 19.75 12.56 10.63
CA GLN A 326 20.95 12.47 9.78
C GLN A 326 20.81 13.42 8.58
N THR A 327 21.88 14.11 8.22
CA THR A 327 21.95 14.99 7.04
C THR A 327 23.30 14.84 6.34
N SER A 328 23.31 14.78 5.02
CA SER A 328 24.50 14.53 4.20
C SER A 328 24.43 15.25 2.86
N GLY A 329 25.53 15.23 2.11
CA GLY A 329 25.58 15.60 0.70
C GLY A 329 25.03 14.49 -0.20
N GLY A 330 25.53 14.43 -1.44
CA GLY A 330 25.29 13.33 -2.36
C GLY A 330 26.26 12.16 -2.16
N GLU A 331 26.07 11.09 -2.92
CA GLU A 331 26.91 9.87 -2.90
C GLU A 331 27.10 9.29 -1.47
N SER A 332 26.11 9.47 -0.59
CA SER A 332 26.24 9.24 0.86
C SER A 332 25.36 8.08 1.35
N SER A 333 25.82 7.39 2.40
CA SER A 333 25.16 6.19 2.95
C SER A 333 24.68 6.41 4.39
N LEU A 334 23.37 6.24 4.63
CA LEU A 334 22.69 6.65 5.86
C LEU A 334 21.92 5.48 6.45
N THR A 335 22.35 4.97 7.61
CA THR A 335 21.66 3.92 8.37
C THR A 335 21.14 4.46 9.70
N ALA A 336 19.83 4.32 9.96
CA ALA A 336 19.21 4.82 11.20
C ALA A 336 18.22 3.86 11.86
N GLY A 337 18.09 3.98 13.18
CA GLY A 337 17.10 3.25 13.99
C GLY A 337 15.64 3.66 13.74
N TYR A 338 14.73 3.19 14.59
CA TYR A 338 13.29 3.43 14.47
C TYR A 338 12.96 4.92 14.71
N GLY A 339 11.94 5.44 14.02
CA GLY A 339 11.44 6.80 14.22
C GLY A 339 12.43 7.91 13.85
N SER A 340 13.38 7.62 12.96
CA SER A 340 14.48 8.52 12.61
C SER A 340 14.15 9.39 11.40
N THR A 341 14.87 10.49 11.22
CA THR A 341 14.79 11.36 10.04
C THR A 341 16.12 11.35 9.30
N GLN A 342 16.10 11.11 7.99
CA GLN A 342 17.29 11.08 7.13
C GLN A 342 17.12 12.05 5.96
N THR A 343 18.17 12.80 5.64
CA THR A 343 18.22 13.72 4.50
C THR A 343 19.56 13.58 3.76
N ALA A 344 19.51 13.39 2.46
CA ALA A 344 20.67 13.38 1.57
C ALA A 344 20.38 14.13 0.27
N GLN A 345 21.40 14.30 -0.55
CA GLN A 345 21.28 14.85 -1.90
C GLN A 345 21.25 13.69 -2.91
N ASP A 346 21.68 13.93 -4.15
CA ASP A 346 21.60 12.96 -5.24
C ASP A 346 22.53 11.73 -5.01
N GLY A 347 22.26 10.60 -5.67
CA GLY A 347 23.12 9.40 -5.63
C GLY A 347 23.23 8.71 -4.26
N SER A 348 22.26 8.85 -3.35
CA SER A 348 22.43 8.48 -1.93
C SER A 348 21.58 7.29 -1.47
N ASP A 349 22.15 6.48 -0.57
CA ASP A 349 21.58 5.25 0.00
C ASP A 349 21.03 5.49 1.43
N LEU A 350 19.71 5.39 1.62
CA LEU A 350 19.05 5.55 2.93
C LEU A 350 18.43 4.23 3.40
N THR A 351 18.85 3.73 4.56
CA THR A 351 18.26 2.57 5.25
C THR A 351 17.73 2.97 6.64
N ALA A 352 16.42 2.80 6.87
CA ALA A 352 15.76 3.26 8.08
C ALA A 352 14.84 2.23 8.76
N GLY A 353 14.75 2.30 10.09
CA GLY A 353 13.82 1.49 10.89
C GLY A 353 12.34 1.83 10.71
N TYR A 354 11.49 1.17 11.48
CA TYR A 354 10.03 1.38 11.55
C TYR A 354 9.65 2.85 11.82
N GLY A 355 8.63 3.37 11.14
CA GLY A 355 8.07 4.71 11.38
C GLY A 355 9.01 5.88 11.08
N SER A 356 9.96 5.71 10.16
CA SER A 356 11.00 6.70 9.86
C SER A 356 10.64 7.59 8.67
N THR A 357 11.34 8.72 8.52
CA THR A 357 11.21 9.63 7.37
C THR A 357 12.53 9.73 6.62
N GLY A 358 12.56 9.37 5.34
CA GLY A 358 13.73 9.50 4.46
C GLY A 358 13.47 10.48 3.32
N THR A 359 14.41 11.38 3.06
CA THR A 359 14.41 12.29 1.91
C THR A 359 15.77 12.23 1.21
N ALA A 360 15.78 12.00 -0.10
CA ALA A 360 17.00 12.00 -0.91
C ALA A 360 16.81 12.79 -2.22
N GLY A 361 17.91 13.00 -2.95
CA GLY A 361 17.91 13.60 -4.29
C GLY A 361 17.49 12.61 -5.38
N ALA A 362 17.90 12.88 -6.62
CA ALA A 362 17.78 11.95 -7.74
C ALA A 362 18.74 10.76 -7.59
N ASP A 363 18.59 9.75 -8.46
CA ASP A 363 19.51 8.60 -8.56
C ASP A 363 19.71 7.84 -7.24
N SER A 364 18.75 7.92 -6.32
CA SER A 364 18.90 7.53 -4.91
C SER A 364 18.11 6.27 -4.53
N SER A 365 18.59 5.54 -3.52
CA SER A 365 17.97 4.30 -3.02
C SER A 365 17.46 4.48 -1.59
N LEU A 366 16.18 4.18 -1.34
CA LEU A 366 15.57 4.33 -0.03
C LEU A 366 14.92 3.01 0.42
N ILE A 367 15.40 2.44 1.52
CA ILE A 367 14.85 1.24 2.17
C ILE A 367 14.33 1.60 3.56
N ALA A 368 13.05 1.38 3.83
CA ALA A 368 12.45 1.75 5.12
C ALA A 368 11.53 0.68 5.71
N GLY A 369 11.43 0.67 7.04
CA GLY A 369 10.50 -0.16 7.79
C GLY A 369 9.02 0.18 7.52
N TYR A 370 8.14 -0.48 8.27
CA TYR A 370 6.69 -0.29 8.21
C TYR A 370 6.29 1.11 8.68
N GLY A 371 5.19 1.66 8.14
CA GLY A 371 4.65 2.96 8.54
C GLY A 371 5.57 4.15 8.26
N SER A 372 6.52 4.00 7.33
CA SER A 372 7.54 5.00 7.03
C SER A 372 7.10 5.95 5.92
N THR A 373 7.74 7.11 5.83
CA THR A 373 7.57 8.07 4.73
C THR A 373 8.88 8.22 3.96
N GLN A 374 8.85 8.02 2.64
CA GLN A 374 10.01 8.15 1.75
C GLN A 374 9.72 9.20 0.67
N THR A 375 10.67 10.10 0.45
CA THR A 375 10.65 11.10 -0.64
C THR A 375 11.97 11.07 -1.41
N SER A 376 11.92 11.11 -2.74
CA SER A 376 13.13 11.12 -3.59
C SER A 376 12.99 12.09 -4.77
N GLY A 377 14.09 12.26 -5.51
CA GLY A 377 14.17 12.94 -6.78
C GLY A 377 13.61 12.10 -7.94
N ASN A 378 14.22 12.26 -9.12
CA ASN A 378 13.94 11.40 -10.27
C ASN A 378 14.75 10.10 -10.18
N ASP A 379 14.48 9.14 -11.05
CA ASP A 379 15.38 8.03 -11.38
C ASP A 379 15.82 7.22 -10.13
N SER A 380 14.92 7.13 -9.13
CA SER A 380 15.19 6.65 -7.77
C SER A 380 14.44 5.34 -7.45
N SER A 381 14.98 4.55 -6.51
CA SER A 381 14.39 3.28 -6.06
C SER A 381 13.92 3.36 -4.60
N LEU A 382 12.66 3.01 -4.33
CA LEU A 382 12.04 3.12 -3.00
C LEU A 382 11.42 1.79 -2.59
N THR A 383 11.88 1.20 -1.48
CA THR A 383 11.32 -0.01 -0.87
C THR A 383 10.83 0.29 0.54
N ALA A 384 9.55 0.00 0.83
CA ALA A 384 8.95 0.26 2.15
C ALA A 384 8.06 -0.88 2.68
N GLY A 385 7.99 -0.99 4.01
CA GLY A 385 7.11 -1.93 4.71
C GLY A 385 5.61 -1.60 4.61
N TYR A 386 4.78 -2.30 5.40
CA TYR A 386 3.32 -2.15 5.36
C TYR A 386 2.89 -0.75 5.84
N GLY A 387 1.80 -0.21 5.28
CA GLY A 387 1.21 1.06 5.69
C GLY A 387 2.09 2.28 5.46
N SER A 388 3.01 2.20 4.50
CA SER A 388 4.02 3.25 4.25
C SER A 388 3.55 4.23 3.17
N THR A 389 4.18 5.41 3.12
CA THR A 389 3.96 6.43 2.08
C THR A 389 5.25 6.65 1.30
N GLN A 390 5.19 6.57 -0.02
CA GLN A 390 6.32 6.78 -0.93
C GLN A 390 5.98 7.86 -1.95
N THR A 391 6.89 8.81 -2.14
CA THR A 391 6.82 9.84 -3.18
C THR A 391 8.13 9.90 -3.96
N ALA A 392 8.06 9.75 -5.27
CA ALA A 392 9.18 9.95 -6.18
C ALA A 392 8.78 10.85 -7.34
N ARG A 393 9.75 11.21 -8.18
CA ARG A 393 9.51 11.98 -9.40
C ARG A 393 9.51 11.05 -10.62
N THR A 394 9.97 11.53 -11.77
CA THR A 394 9.98 10.77 -13.03
C THR A 394 10.99 9.60 -12.96
N GLY A 395 10.82 8.56 -13.79
CA GLY A 395 11.83 7.50 -13.96
C GLY A 395 12.01 6.56 -12.76
N SER A 396 11.09 6.57 -11.78
CA SER A 396 11.34 5.99 -10.44
C SER A 396 10.58 4.69 -10.18
N ASP A 397 11.21 3.81 -9.39
CA ASP A 397 10.70 2.47 -9.04
C ASP A 397 10.27 2.41 -7.56
N LEU A 398 8.98 2.14 -7.30
CA LEU A 398 8.39 2.13 -5.96
C LEU A 398 7.84 0.75 -5.61
N THR A 399 8.42 0.08 -4.61
CA THR A 399 7.93 -1.19 -4.05
C THR A 399 7.42 -0.99 -2.62
N ALA A 400 6.15 -1.35 -2.36
CA ALA A 400 5.50 -1.13 -1.06
C ALA A 400 4.73 -2.34 -0.51
N GLY A 401 4.72 -2.47 0.82
CA GLY A 401 3.91 -3.47 1.53
C GLY A 401 2.40 -3.25 1.44
N TYR A 402 1.61 -4.06 2.15
CA TYR A 402 0.14 -3.96 2.18
C TYR A 402 -0.32 -2.61 2.74
N GLY A 403 -1.45 -2.10 2.24
CA GLY A 403 -2.09 -0.87 2.75
C GLY A 403 -1.27 0.40 2.55
N SER A 404 -0.35 0.42 1.59
CA SER A 404 0.59 1.52 1.38
C SER A 404 0.09 2.50 0.31
N THR A 405 0.68 3.70 0.29
CA THR A 405 0.41 4.72 -0.73
C THR A 405 1.71 5.08 -1.47
N SER A 406 1.74 4.86 -2.79
CA SER A 406 2.89 5.14 -3.65
C SER A 406 2.51 6.16 -4.72
N THR A 407 3.27 7.25 -4.81
CA THR A 407 3.08 8.33 -5.80
C THR A 407 4.37 8.55 -6.58
N ALA A 408 4.31 8.52 -7.91
CA ALA A 408 5.48 8.77 -8.77
C ALA A 408 5.17 9.78 -9.89
N GLY A 409 6.21 10.18 -10.61
CA GLY A 409 6.12 10.98 -11.83
C GLY A 409 5.68 10.14 -13.04
N ALA A 410 6.00 10.64 -14.24
CA ALA A 410 5.88 9.87 -15.48
C ALA A 410 6.98 8.80 -15.57
N ASP A 411 6.88 7.90 -16.55
CA ASP A 411 7.98 6.97 -16.90
C ASP A 411 8.42 6.07 -15.71
N SER A 412 7.49 5.76 -14.80
CA SER A 412 7.77 5.22 -13.45
C SER A 412 7.07 3.88 -13.20
N THR A 413 7.66 2.99 -12.39
CA THR A 413 7.05 1.71 -12.01
C THR A 413 6.62 1.67 -10.53
N LEU A 414 5.45 1.10 -10.27
CA LEU A 414 4.89 1.00 -8.92
C LEU A 414 4.41 -0.44 -8.67
N ILE A 415 4.93 -1.09 -7.63
CA ILE A 415 4.54 -2.43 -7.18
C ILE A 415 4.05 -2.35 -5.72
N ALA A 416 2.82 -2.79 -5.45
CA ALA A 416 2.25 -2.68 -4.10
C ALA A 416 1.49 -3.92 -3.62
N GLY A 417 1.50 -4.13 -2.30
CA GLY A 417 0.73 -5.17 -1.62
C GLY A 417 -0.79 -4.98 -1.71
N TYR A 418 -1.54 -5.80 -0.96
CA TYR A 418 -3.00 -5.79 -1.03
C TYR A 418 -3.56 -4.54 -0.34
N GLY A 419 -4.68 -4.01 -0.84
CA GLY A 419 -5.36 -2.84 -0.27
C GLY A 419 -4.59 -1.53 -0.41
N SER A 420 -3.73 -1.42 -1.42
CA SER A 420 -2.81 -0.28 -1.59
C SER A 420 -3.35 0.77 -2.58
N THR A 421 -2.80 1.98 -2.52
CA THR A 421 -3.09 3.07 -3.47
C THR A 421 -1.85 3.44 -4.26
N GLN A 422 -1.95 3.45 -5.59
CA GLN A 422 -0.87 3.81 -6.51
C GLN A 422 -1.31 4.99 -7.39
N THR A 423 -0.47 6.02 -7.50
CA THR A 423 -0.69 7.18 -8.38
C THR A 423 0.57 7.47 -9.19
N SER A 424 0.43 7.76 -10.49
CA SER A 424 1.56 8.05 -11.37
C SER A 424 1.25 9.13 -12.42
N GLY A 425 2.29 9.54 -13.14
CA GLY A 425 2.23 10.36 -14.34
C GLY A 425 1.72 9.58 -15.56
N GLY A 426 2.20 9.94 -16.74
CA GLY A 426 1.95 9.17 -17.97
C GLY A 426 3.08 8.18 -18.24
N GLU A 427 2.88 7.28 -19.20
CA GLU A 427 3.88 6.30 -19.64
C GLU A 427 4.41 5.43 -18.47
N SER A 428 3.54 5.12 -17.49
CA SER A 428 3.87 4.49 -16.20
C SER A 428 3.24 3.09 -16.04
N SER A 429 3.89 2.21 -15.28
CA SER A 429 3.48 0.80 -15.06
C SER A 429 3.13 0.53 -13.60
N LEU A 430 1.89 0.14 -13.32
CA LEU A 430 1.32 -0.06 -11.99
C LEU A 430 0.91 -1.53 -11.77
N THR A 431 1.45 -2.18 -10.75
CA THR A 431 1.06 -3.54 -10.32
C THR A 431 0.64 -3.57 -8.86
N ALA A 432 -0.56 -4.08 -8.54
CA ALA A 432 -1.07 -4.10 -7.17
C ALA A 432 -1.83 -5.39 -6.80
N GLY A 433 -1.80 -5.75 -5.52
CA GLY A 433 -2.52 -6.90 -4.96
C GLY A 433 -4.05 -6.73 -4.91
N TYR A 434 -4.73 -7.68 -4.24
CA TYR A 434 -6.19 -7.67 -4.05
C TYR A 434 -6.71 -6.34 -3.47
N GLY A 435 -7.86 -5.86 -3.95
CA GLY A 435 -8.59 -4.74 -3.36
C GLY A 435 -7.87 -3.39 -3.44
N SER A 436 -7.01 -3.21 -4.44
CA SER A 436 -6.15 -2.03 -4.56
C SER A 436 -6.73 -0.97 -5.49
N THR A 437 -6.24 0.26 -5.40
CA THR A 437 -6.61 1.38 -6.29
C THR A 437 -5.38 1.85 -7.07
N GLN A 438 -5.51 1.93 -8.39
CA GLN A 438 -4.45 2.35 -9.31
C GLN A 438 -4.92 3.53 -10.15
N THR A 439 -4.13 4.60 -10.16
CA THR A 439 -4.37 5.79 -10.97
C THR A 439 -3.13 6.14 -11.77
N ALA A 440 -3.28 6.31 -13.07
CA ALA A 440 -2.23 6.84 -13.95
C ALA A 440 -2.81 7.83 -14.96
N ARG A 441 -1.94 8.45 -15.75
CA ARG A 441 -2.33 9.36 -16.83
C ARG A 441 -2.24 8.61 -18.17
N LYS A 442 -1.95 9.35 -19.25
CA LYS A 442 -1.91 8.85 -20.63
C LYS A 442 -0.79 7.80 -20.79
N GLY A 443 -0.98 6.80 -21.65
CA GLY A 443 0.08 5.85 -22.04
C GLY A 443 0.44 4.83 -20.97
N SER A 444 -0.43 4.57 -20.00
CA SER A 444 -0.07 3.83 -18.79
C SER A 444 -0.67 2.41 -18.72
N ASP A 445 0.09 1.49 -18.13
CA ASP A 445 -0.26 0.08 -17.97
C ASP A 445 -0.60 -0.25 -16.50
N LEU A 446 -1.82 -0.73 -16.24
CA LEU A 446 -2.31 -1.00 -14.88
C LEU A 446 -2.70 -2.48 -14.75
N THR A 447 -1.96 -3.25 -13.94
CA THR A 447 -2.29 -4.62 -13.54
C THR A 447 -2.79 -4.67 -12.09
N ALA A 448 -4.07 -4.94 -11.92
CA ALA A 448 -4.74 -4.90 -10.61
C ALA A 448 -5.18 -6.31 -10.13
N GLY A 449 -5.05 -6.60 -8.84
CA GLY A 449 -5.51 -7.86 -8.25
C GLY A 449 -7.03 -8.04 -8.28
N TYR A 450 -7.52 -9.16 -7.75
CA TYR A 450 -8.96 -9.40 -7.53
C TYR A 450 -9.61 -8.24 -6.76
N GLY A 451 -10.82 -7.84 -7.14
CA GLY A 451 -11.61 -6.81 -6.44
C GLY A 451 -11.01 -5.40 -6.48
N SER A 452 -10.15 -5.10 -7.47
CA SER A 452 -9.39 -3.84 -7.51
C SER A 452 -9.97 -2.83 -8.51
N THR A 453 -9.57 -1.57 -8.37
CA THR A 453 -9.94 -0.47 -9.27
C THR A 453 -8.72 0.07 -9.99
N ALA A 454 -8.76 0.11 -11.32
CA ALA A 454 -7.74 0.72 -12.17
C ALA A 454 -8.34 1.91 -12.94
N THR A 455 -7.62 3.03 -13.01
CA THR A 455 -8.01 4.23 -13.76
C THR A 455 -6.81 4.82 -14.47
N ALA A 456 -6.89 4.98 -15.79
CA ALA A 456 -5.81 5.55 -16.60
C ALA A 456 -6.31 6.69 -17.50
N GLY A 457 -5.38 7.37 -18.17
CA GLY A 457 -5.67 8.37 -19.19
C GLY A 457 -6.04 7.76 -20.53
N ALA A 458 -5.87 8.52 -21.61
CA ALA A 458 -5.97 8.00 -22.97
C ALA A 458 -4.76 7.10 -23.32
N ASP A 459 -4.84 6.37 -24.43
CA ASP A 459 -3.79 5.45 -24.93
C ASP A 459 -3.29 4.43 -23.88
N SER A 460 -4.15 3.97 -22.96
CA SER A 460 -3.74 3.22 -21.77
C SER A 460 -4.25 1.78 -21.75
N THR A 461 -3.59 0.89 -21.00
CA THR A 461 -4.01 -0.52 -20.85
C THR A 461 -4.31 -0.87 -19.39
N LEU A 462 -5.42 -1.59 -19.17
CA LEU A 462 -5.84 -2.03 -17.85
C LEU A 462 -6.12 -3.54 -17.86
N ILE A 463 -5.43 -4.29 -17.00
CA ILE A 463 -5.62 -5.73 -16.77
C ILE A 463 -6.02 -5.92 -15.30
N ALA A 464 -7.05 -6.71 -14.99
CA ALA A 464 -7.41 -6.94 -13.59
C ALA A 464 -7.99 -8.32 -13.26
N GLY A 465 -7.92 -8.69 -11.97
CA GLY A 465 -8.47 -9.92 -11.44
C GLY A 465 -10.00 -9.97 -11.46
N TYR A 466 -10.60 -10.97 -10.83
CA TYR A 466 -12.05 -11.12 -10.78
C TYR A 466 -12.69 -10.02 -9.92
N GLY A 467 -13.88 -9.54 -10.30
CA GLY A 467 -14.66 -8.54 -9.56
C GLY A 467 -14.05 -7.14 -9.61
N SER A 468 -13.25 -6.85 -10.63
CA SER A 468 -12.45 -5.61 -10.70
C SER A 468 -13.11 -4.56 -11.57
N SER A 469 -12.85 -3.28 -11.31
CA SER A 469 -13.34 -2.16 -12.10
C SER A 469 -12.19 -1.44 -12.80
N GLN A 470 -12.40 -1.05 -14.04
CA GLN A 470 -11.38 -0.44 -14.88
C GLN A 470 -11.99 0.74 -15.65
N THR A 471 -11.25 1.84 -15.76
CA THR A 471 -11.70 3.03 -16.49
C THR A 471 -10.53 3.70 -17.20
N ALA A 472 -10.71 4.13 -18.44
CA ALA A 472 -9.66 4.79 -19.22
C ALA A 472 -10.21 5.90 -20.12
N GLY A 473 -9.32 6.72 -20.66
CA GLY A 473 -9.64 7.77 -21.63
C GLY A 473 -9.78 7.24 -23.06
N GLY A 474 -9.59 8.14 -24.04
CA GLY A 474 -9.57 7.84 -25.46
C GLY A 474 -8.63 6.69 -25.83
N ASP A 475 -8.95 5.95 -26.90
CA ASP A 475 -8.04 4.97 -27.53
C ASP A 475 -7.43 3.93 -26.56
N SER A 476 -8.17 3.55 -25.51
CA SER A 476 -7.66 2.74 -24.39
C SER A 476 -8.30 1.35 -24.29
N THR A 477 -7.55 0.40 -23.71
CA THR A 477 -7.90 -1.03 -23.67
C THR A 477 -8.01 -1.55 -22.25
N LEU A 478 -9.03 -2.38 -21.99
CA LEU A 478 -9.39 -2.80 -20.65
C LEU A 478 -9.83 -4.28 -20.68
N THR A 479 -9.42 -5.09 -19.71
CA THR A 479 -9.68 -6.55 -19.62
C THR A 479 -9.63 -7.04 -18.17
N ALA A 480 -10.63 -7.81 -17.72
CA ALA A 480 -10.63 -8.42 -16.38
C ALA A 480 -11.50 -9.69 -16.27
N GLY A 481 -11.41 -10.38 -15.13
CA GLY A 481 -12.01 -11.72 -14.88
C GLY A 481 -13.51 -11.72 -14.54
N TYR A 482 -14.00 -12.74 -13.79
CA TYR A 482 -15.43 -12.85 -13.42
C TYR A 482 -16.04 -11.51 -13.00
N GLY A 483 -17.17 -11.10 -13.59
CA GLY A 483 -18.03 -10.06 -13.00
C GLY A 483 -17.30 -8.72 -12.81
N SER A 484 -16.43 -8.39 -13.76
CA SER A 484 -15.61 -7.20 -13.79
C SER A 484 -16.21 -6.14 -14.72
N THR A 485 -15.74 -4.91 -14.56
CA THR A 485 -16.24 -3.74 -15.25
C THR A 485 -15.08 -3.03 -15.91
N LEU A 486 -15.25 -2.61 -17.16
CA LEU A 486 -14.21 -2.12 -18.05
C LEU A 486 -14.82 -0.93 -18.83
N ILE A 487 -14.38 0.31 -18.67
CA ILE A 487 -14.98 1.48 -19.35
C ILE A 487 -13.90 2.41 -19.92
N ALA A 488 -13.58 2.33 -21.22
CA ALA A 488 -12.84 3.42 -21.87
C ALA A 488 -13.80 4.54 -22.32
N GLN A 489 -13.27 5.74 -22.55
CA GLN A 489 -13.91 6.76 -23.37
C GLN A 489 -13.00 7.16 -24.54
N ASP A 490 -13.16 8.36 -25.13
CA ASP A 490 -13.08 8.60 -26.59
C ASP A 490 -12.97 7.34 -27.47
N ASN A 491 -14.05 6.54 -27.55
CA ASN A 491 -15.29 6.60 -26.75
C ASN A 491 -15.78 5.18 -26.40
N SER A 492 -14.83 4.40 -25.87
CA SER A 492 -14.77 2.95 -26.02
C SER A 492 -15.08 2.13 -24.75
N SER A 493 -16.28 2.23 -24.18
CA SER A 493 -16.66 1.39 -23.02
C SER A 493 -16.65 -0.11 -23.33
N LEU A 494 -15.89 -0.88 -22.55
CA LEU A 494 -15.90 -2.34 -22.54
C LEU A 494 -16.87 -2.80 -21.39
N THR A 495 -16.55 -3.89 -20.66
CA THR A 495 -17.13 -4.49 -19.42
C THR A 495 -17.13 -6.04 -19.52
N ALA A 496 -17.25 -6.82 -18.42
CA ALA A 496 -17.11 -8.29 -18.49
C ALA A 496 -17.73 -9.08 -17.30
N GLY A 497 -18.89 -9.70 -17.49
CA GLY A 497 -19.40 -10.79 -16.65
C GLY A 497 -18.51 -12.06 -16.51
N TYR A 498 -19.14 -13.23 -16.34
CA TYR A 498 -18.45 -14.53 -16.24
C TYR A 498 -18.00 -15.05 -17.61
N GLY A 499 -16.72 -14.86 -17.97
CA GLY A 499 -16.20 -15.33 -19.28
C GLY A 499 -16.79 -14.53 -20.44
N SER A 500 -16.73 -13.22 -20.30
CA SER A 500 -17.63 -12.25 -20.95
C SER A 500 -16.83 -11.11 -21.54
N THR A 501 -17.32 -10.47 -22.60
CA THR A 501 -16.53 -9.44 -23.28
C THR A 501 -17.39 -8.41 -23.98
N GLU A 502 -17.02 -7.16 -23.79
CA GLU A 502 -17.67 -5.97 -24.30
C GLU A 502 -16.58 -5.07 -24.88
N THR A 503 -16.79 -4.44 -26.03
CA THR A 503 -15.72 -3.80 -26.82
C THR A 503 -16.28 -2.72 -27.75
N ALA A 504 -16.15 -1.45 -27.36
CA ALA A 504 -16.69 -0.31 -28.09
C ALA A 504 -15.65 0.37 -28.99
N GLY A 505 -16.11 0.95 -30.09
CA GLY A 505 -15.41 1.98 -30.84
C GLY A 505 -15.73 3.37 -30.30
N GLN A 506 -15.94 4.35 -31.18
CA GLN A 506 -16.29 5.73 -30.80
C GLN A 506 -17.78 5.84 -30.44
N ASP A 507 -18.18 6.70 -29.50
CA ASP A 507 -19.55 6.86 -28.96
C ASP A 507 -20.31 5.52 -28.70
N SER A 508 -19.75 4.58 -27.93
CA SER A 508 -20.15 3.17 -28.00
C SER A 508 -20.26 2.45 -26.64
N SER A 509 -21.17 1.45 -26.55
CA SER A 509 -21.89 0.91 -25.35
C SER A 509 -22.23 -0.60 -25.55
N LEU A 510 -21.98 -1.45 -24.55
CA LEU A 510 -22.02 -2.92 -24.54
C LEU A 510 -22.23 -3.42 -23.09
N ILE A 511 -22.88 -4.58 -22.90
CA ILE A 511 -23.19 -5.19 -21.58
C ILE A 511 -23.26 -6.74 -21.64
N ALA A 512 -22.28 -7.48 -21.11
CA ALA A 512 -22.17 -8.95 -21.20
C ALA A 512 -22.55 -9.67 -19.90
N GLY A 513 -23.61 -10.48 -19.99
CA GLY A 513 -23.87 -11.55 -19.04
C GLY A 513 -22.85 -12.69 -19.14
N TYR A 514 -23.19 -13.83 -18.52
CA TYR A 514 -22.40 -15.06 -18.47
C TYR A 514 -22.11 -15.61 -19.88
N GLY A 515 -20.83 -15.77 -20.26
CA GLY A 515 -20.44 -16.34 -21.55
C GLY A 515 -20.82 -15.50 -22.77
N SER A 516 -21.09 -14.21 -22.58
CA SER A 516 -21.67 -13.32 -23.60
C SER A 516 -20.62 -12.44 -24.25
N SER A 517 -20.74 -12.17 -25.55
CA SER A 517 -19.77 -11.36 -26.28
C SER A 517 -20.42 -10.30 -27.16
N LEU A 518 -19.87 -9.10 -27.12
CA LEU A 518 -20.45 -7.90 -27.71
C LEU A 518 -19.35 -7.07 -28.39
N THR A 519 -19.65 -6.51 -29.56
CA THR A 519 -18.79 -5.50 -30.24
C THR A 519 -19.63 -4.35 -30.81
N SER A 520 -19.30 -3.08 -30.51
CA SER A 520 -20.03 -1.91 -31.01
C SER A 520 -19.12 -0.93 -31.76
N GLY A 521 -19.58 -0.45 -32.92
CA GLY A 521 -18.83 0.41 -33.83
C GLY A 521 -18.88 1.89 -33.48
N VAL A 522 -19.95 2.59 -33.90
CA VAL A 522 -20.19 4.01 -33.56
C VAL A 522 -21.65 4.30 -33.22
N ARG A 523 -21.94 5.07 -32.15
CA ARG A 523 -23.33 5.29 -31.65
C ARG A 523 -24.09 3.97 -31.55
N SER A 524 -23.47 3.02 -30.88
CA SER A 524 -23.77 1.60 -31.04
C SER A 524 -23.85 0.90 -29.68
N TYR A 525 -24.89 0.08 -29.51
CA TYR A 525 -25.42 -0.37 -28.23
C TYR A 525 -25.77 -1.86 -28.24
N LEU A 526 -25.31 -2.58 -27.22
CA LEU A 526 -25.48 -4.03 -27.10
C LEU A 526 -25.70 -4.42 -25.64
N THR A 527 -26.51 -5.45 -25.38
CA THR A 527 -26.73 -6.01 -24.04
C THR A 527 -27.10 -7.48 -24.13
N ALA A 528 -26.17 -8.41 -23.85
CA ALA A 528 -26.29 -9.83 -24.19
C ALA A 528 -26.40 -10.75 -22.97
N GLY A 529 -27.42 -11.62 -22.98
CA GLY A 529 -27.69 -12.60 -21.93
C GLY A 529 -26.80 -13.86 -22.01
N TYR A 530 -27.19 -14.92 -21.30
CA TYR A 530 -26.38 -16.14 -21.18
C TYR A 530 -25.99 -16.74 -22.55
N GLY A 531 -24.68 -16.92 -22.80
CA GLY A 531 -24.14 -17.48 -24.05
C GLY A 531 -24.52 -16.71 -25.32
N SER A 532 -24.77 -15.40 -25.20
CA SER A 532 -25.42 -14.60 -26.25
C SER A 532 -24.45 -13.64 -26.93
N ASN A 533 -24.55 -13.51 -28.25
CA ASN A 533 -23.58 -12.73 -29.06
C ASN A 533 -24.21 -11.59 -29.85
N GLN A 534 -23.49 -10.48 -29.98
CA GLN A 534 -24.01 -9.24 -30.53
C GLN A 534 -22.95 -8.39 -31.25
N ILE A 535 -23.29 -7.78 -32.39
CA ILE A 535 -22.43 -6.84 -33.15
C ILE A 535 -23.23 -5.63 -33.68
N ALA A 536 -22.90 -4.42 -33.22
CA ALA A 536 -23.54 -3.16 -33.60
C ALA A 536 -22.61 -2.29 -34.48
N SER A 537 -23.15 -1.63 -35.51
CA SER A 537 -22.34 -0.95 -36.53
C SER A 537 -22.38 0.58 -36.44
N TYR A 538 -23.50 1.21 -36.82
CA TYR A 538 -23.71 2.65 -36.75
C TYR A 538 -25.18 2.94 -36.38
N GLY A 539 -25.44 3.68 -35.30
CA GLY A 539 -26.82 3.92 -34.82
C GLY A 539 -27.58 2.62 -34.59
N SER A 540 -26.94 1.69 -33.88
CA SER A 540 -27.27 0.25 -33.87
C SER A 540 -27.57 -0.23 -32.44
N SER A 541 -28.65 -0.97 -32.23
CA SER A 541 -29.06 -1.46 -30.89
C SER A 541 -29.48 -2.94 -30.89
N LEU A 542 -28.90 -3.74 -29.99
CA LEU A 542 -29.00 -5.21 -29.96
C LEU A 542 -29.26 -5.75 -28.54
N ILE A 543 -30.02 -6.85 -28.49
CA ILE A 543 -30.54 -7.50 -27.26
C ILE A 543 -30.82 -9.01 -27.49
N ALA A 544 -29.77 -9.77 -27.81
CA ALA A 544 -29.75 -11.23 -27.71
C ALA A 544 -30.00 -11.73 -26.26
N GLY A 545 -31.10 -12.46 -26.04
CA GLY A 545 -31.34 -13.30 -24.86
C GLY A 545 -30.71 -14.70 -25.00
N HIS A 546 -31.02 -15.66 -24.11
CA HIS A 546 -30.39 -16.99 -24.05
C HIS A 546 -30.13 -17.65 -25.42
N GLU A 547 -28.89 -18.08 -25.69
CA GLU A 547 -28.42 -18.65 -26.98
C GLU A 547 -28.81 -17.84 -28.24
N SER A 548 -29.20 -16.58 -28.06
CA SER A 548 -29.62 -15.74 -29.17
C SER A 548 -28.43 -15.01 -29.77
N THR A 549 -28.72 -14.39 -30.89
CA THR A 549 -27.93 -13.32 -31.47
C THR A 549 -28.85 -12.09 -31.57
N GLN A 550 -28.31 -10.90 -31.79
CA GLN A 550 -28.99 -9.80 -32.49
C GLN A 550 -27.90 -9.03 -33.26
N ILE A 551 -28.26 -8.30 -34.33
CA ILE A 551 -27.37 -7.46 -35.18
C ILE A 551 -28.19 -6.26 -35.67
N ALA A 552 -27.69 -5.01 -35.72
CA ALA A 552 -28.58 -3.86 -35.97
C ALA A 552 -27.92 -2.62 -36.62
N GLY A 553 -28.73 -1.55 -36.76
CA GLY A 553 -28.37 -0.24 -37.33
C GLY A 553 -29.55 0.60 -37.81
N HIS A 554 -29.30 1.84 -38.20
CA HIS A 554 -30.21 2.50 -39.13
C HIS A 554 -29.90 1.92 -40.52
N ARG A 555 -30.74 0.97 -40.99
CA ARG A 555 -30.38 -0.26 -41.74
C ARG A 555 -30.07 -1.44 -40.77
N SER A 556 -31.04 -1.87 -39.96
CA SER A 556 -30.85 -2.97 -38.99
C SER A 556 -30.86 -4.34 -39.67
N MET A 557 -30.26 -5.33 -39.02
CA MET A 557 -30.26 -6.71 -39.50
C MET A 557 -30.39 -7.72 -38.35
N LEU A 558 -31.49 -7.71 -37.58
CA LEU A 558 -31.56 -8.54 -36.37
C LEU A 558 -31.69 -10.02 -36.75
N ILE A 559 -30.86 -10.86 -36.13
CA ILE A 559 -30.74 -12.31 -36.38
C ILE A 559 -30.56 -12.96 -35.01
N ALA A 560 -31.30 -14.04 -34.73
CA ALA A 560 -31.41 -14.70 -33.43
C ALA A 560 -31.96 -16.13 -33.61
N GLY A 561 -31.87 -16.98 -32.57
CA GLY A 561 -32.11 -18.44 -32.65
C GLY A 561 -33.58 -18.90 -32.83
N LYS A 562 -33.91 -20.08 -32.29
CA LYS A 562 -35.32 -20.45 -32.00
C LYS A 562 -35.83 -19.67 -30.79
N LEU A 563 -37.15 -19.59 -30.62
CA LEU A 563 -37.78 -18.87 -29.50
C LEU A 563 -37.29 -17.43 -29.35
N SER A 564 -36.93 -16.81 -30.48
CA SER A 564 -36.13 -15.59 -30.48
C SER A 564 -36.90 -14.37 -30.97
N SER A 565 -36.41 -13.19 -30.57
CA SER A 565 -37.06 -11.90 -30.82
C SER A 565 -36.12 -10.96 -31.54
N GLN A 566 -36.65 -10.25 -32.54
CA GLN A 566 -35.89 -9.40 -33.46
C GLN A 566 -36.74 -8.18 -33.88
N THR A 567 -36.15 -6.99 -33.79
CA THR A 567 -36.86 -5.71 -33.96
C THR A 567 -36.00 -4.67 -34.69
N ALA A 568 -36.33 -4.34 -35.93
CA ALA A 568 -35.44 -3.61 -36.81
C ALA A 568 -36.06 -2.33 -37.40
N GLY A 569 -35.24 -1.30 -37.67
CA GLY A 569 -35.70 -0.03 -38.26
C GLY A 569 -36.21 -0.15 -39.70
N SER A 570 -36.38 0.98 -40.39
CA SER A 570 -36.70 0.96 -41.84
C SER A 570 -35.51 0.50 -42.68
N ARG A 571 -35.80 -0.13 -43.84
CA ARG A 571 -34.85 -0.77 -44.77
C ARG A 571 -34.05 -1.93 -44.14
N SER A 572 -34.67 -2.69 -43.24
CA SER A 572 -33.99 -3.71 -42.45
C SER A 572 -34.25 -5.14 -42.94
N THR A 573 -33.61 -6.12 -42.32
CA THR A 573 -33.89 -7.54 -42.55
C THR A 573 -33.86 -8.31 -41.23
N LEU A 574 -34.80 -9.22 -41.05
CA LEU A 574 -34.92 -10.09 -39.88
C LEU A 574 -35.02 -11.54 -40.33
N ILE A 575 -34.40 -12.43 -39.56
CA ILE A 575 -34.30 -13.87 -39.85
C ILE A 575 -34.26 -14.64 -38.52
N ALA A 576 -35.37 -15.28 -38.14
CA ALA A 576 -35.54 -15.98 -36.86
C ALA A 576 -36.00 -17.43 -37.05
N GLY A 577 -35.86 -18.25 -36.00
CA GLY A 577 -36.22 -19.67 -36.03
C GLY A 577 -37.73 -19.95 -35.96
N MET A 578 -38.03 -21.19 -35.57
CA MET A 578 -39.36 -21.63 -35.09
C MET A 578 -39.75 -20.87 -33.82
N GLY A 579 -41.05 -20.63 -33.60
CA GLY A 579 -41.55 -20.01 -32.37
C GLY A 579 -41.02 -18.59 -32.16
N SER A 580 -40.71 -17.86 -33.24
CA SER A 580 -39.91 -16.63 -33.17
C SER A 580 -40.62 -15.43 -33.79
N VAL A 581 -40.32 -14.23 -33.28
CA VAL A 581 -41.08 -13.00 -33.56
C VAL A 581 -40.18 -11.96 -34.21
N GLN A 582 -40.69 -11.32 -35.27
CA GLN A 582 -39.96 -10.35 -36.08
C GLN A 582 -40.82 -9.13 -36.41
N THR A 583 -40.27 -7.93 -36.19
CA THR A 583 -40.92 -6.66 -36.52
C THR A 583 -39.97 -5.71 -37.24
N ALA A 584 -40.39 -5.11 -38.37
CA ALA A 584 -39.54 -4.24 -39.18
C ALA A 584 -40.25 -3.01 -39.78
N GLY A 585 -39.51 -1.91 -40.00
CA GLY A 585 -40.03 -0.73 -40.71
C GLY A 585 -40.19 -0.92 -42.22
N ASP A 586 -40.50 0.14 -42.96
CA ASP A 586 -40.69 0.12 -44.43
C ASP A 586 -39.54 -0.52 -45.22
N ARG A 587 -39.88 -1.12 -46.37
CA ARG A 587 -38.98 -1.75 -47.34
C ARG A 587 -38.14 -2.88 -46.74
N SER A 588 -38.63 -3.52 -45.68
CA SER A 588 -37.89 -4.53 -44.95
C SER A 588 -38.24 -5.95 -45.38
N LYS A 589 -37.50 -6.92 -44.86
CA LYS A 589 -37.73 -8.35 -45.09
C LYS A 589 -37.75 -9.09 -43.76
N LEU A 590 -38.71 -9.98 -43.59
CA LEU A 590 -38.83 -10.87 -42.43
C LEU A 590 -38.91 -12.31 -42.95
N ILE A 591 -38.26 -13.23 -42.25
CA ILE A 591 -38.19 -14.65 -42.61
C ILE A 591 -38.16 -15.48 -41.33
N ALA A 592 -39.20 -16.25 -41.04
CA ALA A 592 -39.34 -17.03 -39.81
C ALA A 592 -39.61 -18.51 -40.08
N GLY A 593 -39.50 -19.34 -39.03
CA GLY A 593 -39.92 -20.73 -39.08
C GLY A 593 -41.44 -20.91 -39.08
N ALA A 594 -41.89 -22.11 -38.73
CA ALA A 594 -43.28 -22.34 -38.31
C ALA A 594 -43.54 -21.70 -36.94
N ASP A 595 -44.81 -21.62 -36.53
CA ASP A 595 -45.22 -21.14 -35.21
C ASP A 595 -44.76 -19.69 -34.95
N SER A 596 -44.72 -18.85 -35.99
CA SER A 596 -43.96 -17.60 -35.99
C SER A 596 -44.75 -16.39 -36.51
N THR A 597 -44.40 -15.21 -36.00
CA THR A 597 -45.14 -13.96 -36.25
C THR A 597 -44.24 -12.90 -36.88
N GLN A 598 -44.71 -12.27 -37.95
CA GLN A 598 -43.98 -11.29 -38.74
C GLN A 598 -44.84 -10.05 -39.03
N ILE A 599 -44.30 -8.86 -38.73
CA ILE A 599 -44.97 -7.58 -38.96
C ILE A 599 -44.02 -6.61 -39.67
N ALA A 600 -44.44 -6.02 -40.80
CA ALA A 600 -43.58 -5.09 -41.55
C ALA A 600 -44.29 -3.86 -42.15
N GLY A 601 -43.54 -2.78 -42.31
CA GLY A 601 -44.01 -1.55 -42.98
C GLY A 601 -44.23 -1.69 -44.49
N ASP A 602 -44.34 -0.55 -45.16
CA ASP A 602 -44.68 -0.43 -46.58
C ASP A 602 -43.67 -1.11 -47.53
N ARG A 603 -44.13 -1.73 -48.62
CA ARG A 603 -43.30 -2.38 -49.67
C ARG A 603 -42.42 -3.52 -49.14
N SER A 604 -42.84 -4.17 -48.06
CA SER A 604 -42.03 -5.19 -47.36
C SER A 604 -42.31 -6.61 -47.85
N LYS A 605 -41.50 -7.57 -47.39
CA LYS A 605 -41.63 -8.98 -47.76
C LYS A 605 -41.56 -9.87 -46.51
N LEU A 606 -42.56 -10.72 -46.33
CA LEU A 606 -42.69 -11.62 -45.18
C LEU A 606 -42.77 -13.06 -45.70
N LEU A 607 -42.08 -13.98 -45.02
CA LEU A 607 -42.00 -15.39 -45.39
C LEU A 607 -41.96 -16.27 -44.14
N ALA A 608 -43.01 -17.04 -43.85
CA ALA A 608 -43.06 -17.93 -42.68
C ALA A 608 -43.27 -19.40 -43.06
N GLY A 609 -43.15 -20.30 -42.08
CA GLY A 609 -43.60 -21.68 -42.17
C GLY A 609 -45.13 -21.82 -42.05
N SER A 610 -45.59 -23.00 -41.67
CA SER A 610 -47.00 -23.25 -41.30
C SER A 610 -47.34 -22.65 -39.92
N ASN A 611 -48.63 -22.61 -39.55
CA ASN A 611 -49.10 -22.12 -38.24
C ASN A 611 -48.52 -20.72 -37.91
N SER A 612 -48.57 -19.79 -38.86
CA SER A 612 -47.80 -18.54 -38.81
C SER A 612 -48.60 -17.33 -39.27
N PHE A 613 -48.27 -16.17 -38.70
CA PHE A 613 -49.02 -14.92 -38.84
C PHE A 613 -48.15 -13.85 -39.51
N LEU A 614 -48.63 -13.30 -40.63
CA LEU A 614 -47.90 -12.31 -41.44
C LEU A 614 -48.78 -11.08 -41.66
N THR A 615 -48.29 -9.89 -41.30
CA THR A 615 -48.99 -8.62 -41.52
C THR A 615 -48.06 -7.59 -42.16
N ALA A 616 -48.50 -6.91 -43.24
CA ALA A 616 -47.66 -5.88 -43.88
C ALA A 616 -48.42 -4.67 -44.44
N GLY A 617 -47.70 -3.55 -44.59
CA GLY A 617 -48.20 -2.34 -45.26
C GLY A 617 -48.44 -2.49 -46.77
N ASP A 618 -48.64 -1.36 -47.43
CA ASP A 618 -49.02 -1.23 -48.84
C ASP A 618 -47.96 -1.83 -49.80
N ARG A 619 -48.39 -2.41 -50.93
CA ARG A 619 -47.53 -2.96 -51.99
C ARG A 619 -46.60 -4.08 -51.51
N SER A 620 -46.98 -4.79 -50.45
CA SER A 620 -46.15 -5.80 -49.80
C SER A 620 -46.37 -7.20 -50.40
N ARG A 621 -45.49 -8.14 -50.03
CA ARG A 621 -45.61 -9.55 -50.43
C ARG A 621 -45.46 -10.48 -49.25
N LEU A 622 -46.52 -11.23 -48.95
CA LEU A 622 -46.58 -12.20 -47.86
C LEU A 622 -46.59 -13.60 -48.47
N THR A 623 -45.88 -14.55 -47.85
CA THR A 623 -45.95 -15.96 -48.25
C THR A 623 -45.78 -16.86 -47.02
N ALA A 624 -46.64 -17.86 -46.85
CA ALA A 624 -46.59 -18.75 -45.69
C ALA A 624 -46.89 -20.21 -46.06
N GLY A 625 -46.80 -21.10 -45.07
CA GLY A 625 -47.15 -22.52 -45.18
C GLY A 625 -48.65 -22.80 -45.14
N ASP A 626 -49.00 -24.01 -44.70
CA ASP A 626 -50.38 -24.41 -44.38
C ASP A 626 -50.82 -23.76 -43.04
N ASP A 627 -52.12 -23.62 -42.81
CA ASP A 627 -52.71 -23.16 -41.53
C ASP A 627 -52.22 -21.76 -41.10
N CYS A 628 -52.13 -20.81 -42.05
CA CYS A 628 -51.55 -19.48 -41.83
C CYS A 628 -52.54 -18.32 -42.03
N THR A 629 -52.27 -17.19 -41.37
CA THR A 629 -53.04 -15.94 -41.54
C THR A 629 -52.15 -14.85 -42.14
N LEU A 630 -52.56 -14.32 -43.28
CA LEU A 630 -51.83 -13.28 -44.03
C LEU A 630 -52.74 -12.05 -44.19
N MET A 631 -52.26 -10.86 -43.80
CA MET A 631 -52.99 -9.61 -43.97
C MET A 631 -52.13 -8.50 -44.57
N ALA A 632 -52.61 -7.76 -45.58
CA ALA A 632 -51.85 -6.63 -46.13
C ALA A 632 -52.66 -5.45 -46.70
N GLY A 633 -52.02 -4.29 -46.81
CA GLY A 633 -52.56 -3.10 -47.49
C GLY A 633 -52.72 -3.26 -49.01
N ASP A 634 -53.06 -2.17 -49.71
CA ASP A 634 -53.39 -2.16 -51.15
C ASP A 634 -52.25 -2.71 -52.03
N ARG A 635 -52.63 -3.21 -53.21
CA ARG A 635 -51.71 -3.64 -54.29
C ARG A 635 -50.75 -4.75 -53.85
N SER A 636 -51.13 -5.50 -52.81
CA SER A 636 -50.29 -6.51 -52.17
C SER A 636 -50.46 -7.89 -52.80
N LYS A 637 -49.54 -8.80 -52.49
CA LYS A 637 -49.53 -10.17 -53.01
C LYS A 637 -49.39 -11.17 -51.88
N LEU A 638 -50.46 -11.91 -51.61
CA LEU A 638 -50.53 -12.92 -50.55
C LEU A 638 -50.54 -14.31 -51.18
N THR A 639 -49.87 -15.28 -50.55
CA THR A 639 -49.84 -16.67 -51.02
C THR A 639 -49.65 -17.60 -49.83
N ALA A 640 -50.55 -18.55 -49.62
CA ALA A 640 -50.45 -19.51 -48.52
C ALA A 640 -50.81 -20.94 -48.98
N GLY A 641 -50.61 -21.89 -48.08
CA GLY A 641 -50.95 -23.29 -48.27
C GLY A 641 -52.45 -23.55 -48.17
N LYS A 642 -52.81 -24.63 -47.48
CA LYS A 642 -54.17 -25.02 -47.13
C LYS A 642 -54.66 -24.27 -45.89
N ASN A 643 -55.97 -24.34 -45.62
CA ASN A 643 -56.58 -23.92 -44.35
C ASN A 643 -56.23 -22.47 -43.92
N SER A 644 -55.83 -21.63 -44.88
CA SER A 644 -55.19 -20.34 -44.58
C SER A 644 -56.15 -19.19 -44.82
N ILE A 645 -56.06 -18.14 -44.01
CA ILE A 645 -56.86 -16.93 -44.15
C ILE A 645 -55.99 -15.87 -44.81
N LEU A 646 -56.43 -15.31 -45.94
CA LEU A 646 -55.72 -14.27 -46.66
C LEU A 646 -56.65 -13.07 -46.89
N THR A 647 -56.30 -11.92 -46.30
CA THR A 647 -57.08 -10.67 -46.41
C THR A 647 -56.20 -9.55 -46.97
N ALA A 648 -56.67 -8.82 -47.99
CA ALA A 648 -55.90 -7.69 -48.53
C ALA A 648 -56.76 -6.52 -49.02
N GLY A 649 -56.21 -5.31 -48.94
CA GLY A 649 -56.79 -4.09 -49.50
C GLY A 649 -56.90 -4.12 -51.04
N ALA A 650 -57.39 -3.03 -51.63
CA ALA A 650 -57.76 -2.97 -53.04
C ALA A 650 -56.60 -3.25 -54.01
N ASN A 651 -56.93 -3.64 -55.25
CA ASN A 651 -55.98 -3.95 -56.33
C ASN A 651 -55.01 -5.11 -55.98
N SER A 652 -55.36 -5.99 -55.04
CA SER A 652 -54.47 -7.03 -54.53
C SER A 652 -54.61 -8.37 -55.26
N ARG A 653 -53.67 -9.29 -55.01
CA ARG A 653 -53.75 -10.67 -55.55
C ARG A 653 -53.46 -11.71 -54.48
N LEU A 654 -54.44 -12.57 -54.23
CA LEU A 654 -54.45 -13.54 -53.15
C LEU A 654 -54.47 -14.95 -53.75
N ILE A 655 -53.66 -15.86 -53.20
CA ILE A 655 -53.55 -17.24 -53.69
C ILE A 655 -53.59 -18.21 -52.51
N GLY A 656 -54.71 -18.92 -52.35
CA GLY A 656 -54.91 -19.95 -51.33
C GLY A 656 -55.01 -21.34 -51.95
N SER A 657 -54.78 -22.38 -51.16
CA SER A 657 -55.04 -23.78 -51.54
C SER A 657 -56.34 -24.30 -50.89
N LEU A 658 -56.64 -25.59 -51.02
CA LEU A 658 -57.82 -26.24 -50.42
C LEU A 658 -58.05 -25.81 -48.95
N GLY A 659 -59.30 -25.49 -48.60
CA GLY A 659 -59.69 -25.04 -47.26
C GLY A 659 -59.33 -23.59 -46.90
N SER A 660 -58.71 -22.82 -47.82
CA SER A 660 -58.35 -21.42 -47.55
C SER A 660 -59.53 -20.47 -47.77
N THR A 661 -59.60 -19.42 -46.94
CA THR A 661 -60.53 -18.30 -47.07
C THR A 661 -59.80 -17.09 -47.66
N LEU A 662 -60.36 -16.49 -48.71
CA LEU A 662 -59.80 -15.32 -49.39
C LEU A 662 -60.76 -14.13 -49.30
N THR A 663 -60.27 -12.99 -48.84
CA THR A 663 -60.99 -11.71 -48.77
C THR A 663 -60.18 -10.62 -49.44
N GLY A 664 -60.78 -9.83 -50.33
CA GLY A 664 -60.09 -8.74 -51.03
C GLY A 664 -60.96 -7.50 -51.22
N GLY A 665 -60.37 -6.31 -51.09
CA GLY A 665 -61.02 -5.07 -51.50
C GLY A 665 -61.19 -4.98 -53.02
N GLU A 666 -61.77 -3.87 -53.50
CA GLU A 666 -62.05 -3.58 -54.92
C GLU A 666 -60.88 -3.88 -55.90
N ASP A 667 -61.16 -4.32 -57.12
CA ASP A 667 -60.19 -4.75 -58.17
C ASP A 667 -59.22 -5.89 -57.76
N SER A 668 -59.55 -6.70 -56.75
CA SER A 668 -58.65 -7.77 -56.29
C SER A 668 -58.90 -9.10 -56.98
N VAL A 669 -57.83 -9.87 -57.21
CA VAL A 669 -57.88 -11.19 -57.85
C VAL A 669 -57.68 -12.29 -56.81
N LEU A 670 -58.74 -13.06 -56.57
CA LEU A 670 -58.75 -14.22 -55.69
C LEU A 670 -58.43 -15.48 -56.53
N ILE A 671 -57.47 -16.30 -56.10
CA ILE A 671 -57.09 -17.53 -56.80
C ILE A 671 -57.10 -18.70 -55.84
N PHE A 672 -58.06 -19.60 -56.00
CA PHE A 672 -58.12 -20.85 -55.26
C PHE A 672 -57.45 -21.96 -56.07
N ARG A 673 -56.45 -22.61 -55.46
CA ARG A 673 -55.60 -23.60 -56.12
C ARG A 673 -56.00 -25.02 -55.72
N CYS A 674 -56.98 -25.56 -56.43
CA CYS A 674 -57.53 -26.90 -56.19
C CYS A 674 -56.66 -27.98 -56.83
N TRP A 675 -56.58 -29.15 -56.20
CA TRP A 675 -55.90 -30.34 -56.74
C TRP A 675 -56.95 -31.33 -57.26
N ASP A 676 -56.87 -31.71 -58.53
CA ASP A 676 -57.84 -32.61 -59.18
C ASP A 676 -57.49 -34.11 -59.06
N GLY A 677 -56.46 -34.44 -58.27
CA GLY A 677 -55.88 -35.79 -58.18
C GLY A 677 -54.67 -36.01 -59.11
N LYS A 678 -54.45 -35.15 -60.11
CA LYS A 678 -53.40 -35.26 -61.13
C LYS A 678 -52.65 -33.95 -61.39
N ARG A 679 -53.33 -32.81 -61.29
CA ARG A 679 -52.84 -31.45 -61.58
C ARG A 679 -53.49 -30.43 -60.63
N TYR A 680 -52.86 -29.26 -60.53
CA TYR A 680 -53.46 -28.09 -59.91
C TYR A 680 -54.28 -27.30 -60.94
N THR A 681 -55.56 -27.11 -60.65
CA THR A 681 -56.47 -26.23 -61.37
C THR A 681 -56.65 -24.94 -60.58
N ASN A 682 -56.53 -23.78 -61.23
CA ASN A 682 -56.81 -22.49 -60.60
C ASN A 682 -58.27 -22.12 -60.88
N ILE A 683 -59.07 -21.95 -59.82
CA ILE A 683 -60.33 -21.20 -59.88
C ILE A 683 -59.97 -19.75 -59.61
N ILE A 684 -60.50 -18.83 -60.42
CA ILE A 684 -60.17 -17.40 -60.35
C ILE A 684 -61.46 -16.63 -60.18
N ALA A 685 -61.53 -15.83 -59.13
CA ALA A 685 -62.58 -14.85 -58.90
C ALA A 685 -61.94 -13.44 -58.87
N LYS A 686 -62.75 -12.42 -59.14
CA LYS A 686 -62.38 -11.01 -59.02
C LYS A 686 -63.42 -10.29 -58.18
N THR A 687 -63.01 -9.47 -57.25
CA THR A 687 -63.94 -8.65 -56.46
C THR A 687 -64.45 -7.48 -57.29
N GLY A 688 -65.77 -7.27 -57.30
CA GLY A 688 -66.46 -6.31 -58.17
C GLY A 688 -66.89 -6.85 -59.55
N GLU A 689 -66.64 -8.14 -59.86
CA GLU A 689 -67.12 -8.78 -61.09
C GLU A 689 -67.90 -10.08 -60.78
N GLU A 690 -68.79 -10.50 -61.69
CA GLU A 690 -69.48 -11.81 -61.73
C GLU A 690 -70.19 -12.26 -60.44
N GLY A 691 -70.56 -11.34 -59.55
CA GLY A 691 -71.28 -11.64 -58.29
C GLY A 691 -70.37 -11.91 -57.08
N VAL A 692 -69.08 -11.57 -57.18
CA VAL A 692 -68.11 -11.64 -56.09
C VAL A 692 -67.92 -10.22 -55.55
N GLU A 693 -68.51 -9.95 -54.39
CA GLU A 693 -68.47 -8.63 -53.74
C GLU A 693 -67.08 -8.31 -53.18
N ALA A 694 -66.77 -7.03 -53.05
CA ALA A 694 -65.56 -6.57 -52.36
C ALA A 694 -65.69 -6.74 -50.85
N ASP A 695 -64.56 -7.03 -50.20
CA ASP A 695 -64.41 -7.23 -48.75
C ASP A 695 -65.22 -8.42 -48.13
N THR A 696 -65.99 -9.14 -48.94
CA THR A 696 -66.61 -10.43 -48.58
C THR A 696 -65.60 -11.58 -48.54
N ALA A 697 -65.84 -12.56 -47.66
CA ALA A 697 -64.99 -13.73 -47.48
C ALA A 697 -65.44 -14.92 -48.35
N TYR A 698 -64.53 -15.45 -49.16
CA TYR A 698 -64.81 -16.53 -50.10
C TYR A 698 -63.98 -17.79 -49.85
N GLN A 699 -64.60 -18.94 -50.07
CA GLN A 699 -63.98 -20.27 -50.02
C GLN A 699 -64.42 -21.07 -51.26
N VAL A 700 -63.80 -22.24 -51.50
CA VAL A 700 -64.25 -23.19 -52.53
C VAL A 700 -64.89 -24.42 -51.89
N ASP A 701 -66.05 -24.82 -52.42
CA ASP A 701 -66.84 -25.98 -51.98
C ASP A 701 -66.33 -27.31 -52.61
N GLU A 702 -67.03 -28.41 -52.32
CA GLU A 702 -66.68 -29.74 -52.87
C GLU A 702 -66.93 -29.86 -54.40
N ASP A 703 -67.91 -29.11 -54.92
CA ASP A 703 -68.27 -29.06 -56.35
C ASP A 703 -67.37 -28.12 -57.18
N LYS A 704 -66.47 -27.38 -56.53
CA LYS A 704 -65.51 -26.41 -57.08
C LYS A 704 -66.10 -25.05 -57.47
N ASN A 705 -67.21 -24.65 -56.87
CA ASN A 705 -67.73 -23.29 -56.95
C ASN A 705 -66.99 -22.38 -55.95
N VAL A 706 -66.97 -21.08 -56.21
CA VAL A 706 -66.58 -20.08 -55.21
C VAL A 706 -67.83 -19.72 -54.42
N VAL A 707 -67.82 -19.96 -53.12
CA VAL A 707 -68.94 -19.73 -52.21
C VAL A 707 -68.58 -18.67 -51.17
N GLU A 708 -69.54 -17.82 -50.83
CA GLU A 708 -69.45 -16.93 -49.69
C GLU A 708 -69.39 -17.75 -48.39
N LYS A 709 -68.44 -17.44 -47.51
CA LYS A 709 -68.26 -18.14 -46.24
C LYS A 709 -69.18 -17.53 -45.18
N PHE A 710 -70.41 -18.03 -45.13
CA PHE A 710 -71.38 -17.73 -44.07
C PHE A 710 -70.93 -18.34 -42.73
N ASP A 711 -69.99 -17.69 -42.06
CA ASP A 711 -69.78 -17.86 -40.62
C ASP A 711 -70.84 -17.05 -39.86
N ASP A 712 -71.41 -17.62 -38.80
CA ASP A 712 -72.35 -16.89 -37.92
C ASP A 712 -71.64 -15.66 -37.30
N PRO A 713 -72.26 -14.46 -37.31
CA PRO A 713 -71.53 -13.18 -37.22
C PRO A 713 -71.06 -12.78 -35.80
N PHE A 714 -70.69 -13.73 -34.94
CA PHE A 714 -70.39 -13.47 -33.53
C PHE A 714 -69.14 -14.14 -32.91
N ASP A 715 -68.55 -15.20 -33.49
CA ASP A 715 -67.63 -16.09 -32.72
C ASP A 715 -66.23 -16.31 -33.33
N THR A 716 -65.60 -15.26 -33.90
CA THR A 716 -64.20 -15.38 -34.39
C THR A 716 -63.33 -14.15 -34.18
N ILE A 717 -63.91 -12.97 -33.89
CA ILE A 717 -63.14 -11.74 -33.61
C ILE A 717 -62.81 -11.60 -32.10
N ALA A 718 -63.61 -12.20 -31.22
CA ALA A 718 -63.43 -12.09 -29.76
C ALA A 718 -62.25 -12.92 -29.23
N THR A 719 -62.02 -14.11 -29.79
CA THR A 719 -61.20 -15.18 -29.17
C THR A 719 -59.69 -14.94 -29.27
N ILE A 720 -59.24 -14.12 -30.22
CA ILE A 720 -57.80 -13.86 -30.47
C ILE A 720 -57.24 -12.74 -29.56
N VAL A 721 -58.09 -12.03 -28.81
CA VAL A 721 -57.70 -10.85 -28.01
C VAL A 721 -57.64 -11.12 -26.50
N LEU A 722 -58.19 -12.24 -26.00
CA LEU A 722 -58.48 -12.41 -24.56
C LEU A 722 -57.86 -13.62 -23.83
N GLU A 723 -57.03 -14.44 -24.49
CA GLU A 723 -56.22 -15.46 -23.78
C GLU A 723 -54.70 -15.23 -23.93
N GLN A 724 -54.17 -14.19 -23.27
CA GLN A 724 -52.99 -14.25 -22.38
C GLN A 724 -52.90 -12.97 -21.53
N GLY A 725 -52.53 -13.10 -20.24
CA GLY A 725 -52.03 -11.97 -19.44
C GLY A 725 -52.92 -11.45 -18.29
N SER A 726 -53.28 -12.30 -17.32
CA SER A 726 -53.93 -11.87 -16.06
C SER A 726 -52.98 -11.16 -15.09
N GLY A 727 -52.52 -9.95 -15.45
CA GLY A 727 -51.88 -8.98 -14.54
C GLY A 727 -50.44 -9.29 -14.09
N PRO A 728 -49.90 -8.54 -13.10
CA PRO A 728 -50.53 -7.44 -12.35
C PRO A 728 -50.20 -6.04 -12.90
N ALA A 729 -51.03 -5.05 -12.55
CA ALA A 729 -50.74 -3.63 -12.76
C ALA A 729 -50.22 -2.99 -11.46
N SER A 730 -49.17 -2.17 -11.54
CA SER A 730 -48.81 -1.20 -10.48
C SER A 730 -47.83 -0.12 -11.01
N ALA A 731 -48.38 1.02 -11.42
CA ALA A 731 -47.63 2.26 -11.69
C ALA A 731 -48.61 3.45 -11.64
N GLY A 732 -49.14 3.76 -10.45
CA GLY A 732 -49.97 4.95 -10.24
C GLY A 732 -49.09 6.16 -9.92
N ASP A 733 -49.15 7.19 -10.75
CA ASP A 733 -48.38 8.43 -10.52
C ASP A 733 -48.87 9.18 -9.27
N HIS A 734 -47.94 9.54 -8.39
CA HIS A 734 -48.22 10.27 -7.15
C HIS A 734 -48.33 11.78 -7.38
N ALA A 735 -49.48 12.24 -7.86
CA ALA A 735 -49.84 13.67 -7.86
C ALA A 735 -50.46 14.07 -6.51
N ALA A 736 -49.62 14.32 -5.49
CA ALA A 736 -50.08 14.68 -4.14
C ALA A 736 -50.54 16.15 -4.04
N VAL A 737 -51.81 16.37 -3.68
CA VAL A 737 -52.38 17.70 -3.38
C VAL A 737 -52.22 18.02 -1.90
N THR A 738 -51.94 19.29 -1.59
CA THR A 738 -51.75 19.81 -0.23
C THR A 738 -53.01 19.77 0.63
N HIS A 739 -52.93 19.29 1.88
CA HIS A 739 -53.63 19.90 3.02
C HIS A 739 -53.06 19.48 4.39
N LEU A 740 -52.90 20.47 5.27
CA LEU A 740 -52.71 20.36 6.74
C LEU A 740 -54.10 20.22 7.44
N PRO A 741 -54.22 19.96 8.78
CA PRO A 741 -53.18 19.91 9.82
C PRO A 741 -53.25 18.73 10.84
N ASN A 742 -52.14 18.46 11.52
CA ASN A 742 -51.95 18.63 12.99
C ASN A 742 -50.56 18.16 13.44
#